data_AF-A0A1T4TSE1-F1
#
_entry.id   AF-A0A1T4TSE1-F1
#
_cell.length_a   1.000
_cell.length_b   1.000
_cell.length_c   1.000
_cell.angle_alpha   90.00
_cell.angle_beta   90.00
_cell.angle_gamma   90.00
#
_symmetry.space_group_name_H-M   'P 1'
#
loop_
_entity.id
_entity.type
_entity.pdbx_description
1 polymer ?
#
loop_
_entity_poly.entity_id
_entity_poly.type
_entity_poly.pdbx_seq_one_letter_code
_entity_poly.pdbx_strand_id
1 'polypeptide(L)'
;MKHLLMSLILLFSLLGCDSKEISSTDTKTATDSPYTYTFTLVLCMSSSGAEYQAATRFAELVEKRTEGQVLIEIEQNSTQRAEREIIAGVQKGTIDFAIIPSARLSYIAPDLQLFDLPFFFKDIHAVNRVYTSSAGKLLLSKLDIQGLVGLAFWHGGFKQLISTHPISSPEELKDQRFKVLESSLLKDQFNRWGALSFSIGEPKTLMAYENGVIDGEENTLRNAVKRLPDNAHITMTNHGYLSLIMTMSLKTFESIPQDFQNVIKNAAVDATTYQHQLAEQKSQDARLALPHSATVMESPPAFEQWLRQQSSTLLEYYRMRLGTELVEQVLQAKENWQDPRPEKLLVALDADMSGNSALSGLAIRRGIELAIEEINKNGGLLGKEVALVARDNSMIPSRGLDNLEIFTNLPNLLAVFSGISSPVVLAELDYLHKNKTLMLIPWAAATPIVSNKHSPNYVFRVSVRDEYAADFLLDGALEVSQNVGFLLVNNGWGRSNYNGLEKSMKQRKLPLPHVEWFDWGERDFKGKIDALVKRNVEVIIFVGNQVEGGKFVQAMAKLDTPPVVVSHWGITGSNFAEKSRRALEKVDLRVLQTFSFINKNNPTADKLVTRYHDRYNTKHKTDIVAPSGTAHAYDLMHMLAIATEKAGKAEMPLIREELQQIEQFQGVMKNYHRPFSGKHQDALDRSDYIFATYHDNALHPLKD
;
A
#
# COMPACT_ATOMS: atom_id res chain seq x y z
N MET A 1 -65.42 -9.96 -54.68
CA MET A 1 -64.26 -10.18 -53.80
C MET A 1 -64.82 -10.53 -52.43
N LYS A 2 -64.93 -11.84 -52.19
CA LYS A 2 -65.78 -12.51 -51.19
C LYS A 2 -64.96 -12.77 -49.91
N HIS A 3 -65.42 -12.31 -48.75
CA HIS A 3 -66.18 -13.04 -47.73
C HIS A 3 -65.41 -14.10 -46.93
N LEU A 4 -65.67 -14.07 -45.62
CA LEU A 4 -66.13 -15.19 -44.77
C LEU A 4 -65.19 -15.62 -43.63
N LEU A 5 -65.64 -15.20 -42.44
CA LEU A 5 -65.56 -15.83 -41.14
C LEU A 5 -66.20 -17.25 -41.17
N MET A 6 -65.56 -18.29 -40.62
CA MET A 6 -66.18 -19.62 -40.39
C MET A 6 -65.27 -20.40 -39.41
N SER A 7 -65.57 -20.51 -38.11
CA SER A 7 -66.56 -21.38 -37.43
C SER A 7 -66.17 -22.87 -37.36
N LEU A 8 -66.14 -23.37 -36.11
CA LEU A 8 -66.81 -24.60 -35.65
C LEU A 8 -66.17 -25.96 -36.01
N ILE A 9 -66.06 -26.89 -35.02
CA ILE A 9 -66.63 -28.26 -35.02
C ILE A 9 -65.78 -29.34 -34.30
N LEU A 10 -66.45 -29.98 -33.31
CA LEU A 10 -66.46 -31.39 -32.82
C LEU A 10 -65.16 -32.03 -32.28
N LEU A 11 -65.08 -32.67 -31.10
CA LEU A 11 -65.97 -33.58 -30.32
C LEU A 11 -66.19 -34.98 -30.93
N PHE A 12 -66.16 -36.00 -30.06
CA PHE A 12 -66.27 -37.47 -30.23
C PHE A 12 -64.91 -38.20 -30.30
N SER A 13 -64.41 -38.99 -29.33
CA SER A 13 -64.93 -39.98 -28.36
C SER A 13 -64.61 -41.42 -28.79
N LEU A 14 -64.21 -42.21 -27.79
CA LEU A 14 -64.39 -43.67 -27.65
C LEU A 14 -63.58 -44.57 -28.59
N LEU A 15 -62.68 -45.34 -27.98
CA LEU A 15 -62.80 -46.80 -27.94
C LEU A 15 -62.07 -47.31 -26.69
N GLY A 16 -62.87 -47.77 -25.73
CA GLY A 16 -62.42 -48.65 -24.66
C GLY A 16 -62.61 -50.12 -25.05
N CYS A 17 -61.77 -50.97 -24.47
CA CYS A 17 -61.88 -52.41 -24.16
C CYS A 17 -60.49 -52.77 -23.63
N ASP A 18 -60.22 -52.75 -22.32
CA ASP A 18 -60.61 -53.73 -21.30
C ASP A 18 -60.32 -55.19 -21.68
N SER A 19 -59.14 -55.70 -21.34
CA SER A 19 -58.96 -56.70 -20.27
C SER A 19 -57.51 -57.21 -20.19
N LYS A 20 -56.95 -57.11 -18.97
CA LYS A 20 -56.00 -57.98 -18.23
C LYS A 20 -55.10 -58.94 -19.04
N GLU A 21 -53.79 -59.04 -18.79
CA GLU A 21 -53.18 -59.27 -17.47
C GLU A 21 -51.62 -59.19 -17.47
N ILE A 22 -51.03 -58.87 -16.30
CA ILE A 22 -49.69 -59.26 -15.75
C ILE A 22 -48.46 -58.31 -15.88
N SER A 23 -47.92 -57.99 -14.68
CA SER A 23 -46.51 -57.78 -14.28
C SER A 23 -45.83 -56.41 -14.48
N SER A 24 -45.79 -55.67 -13.36
CA SER A 24 -44.70 -54.83 -12.84
C SER A 24 -43.55 -54.43 -13.77
N THR A 25 -43.39 -53.12 -13.96
CA THR A 25 -42.10 -52.46 -13.71
C THR A 25 -42.32 -50.97 -13.44
N ASP A 26 -41.70 -50.52 -12.36
CA ASP A 26 -41.68 -49.16 -11.84
C ASP A 26 -41.35 -48.10 -12.89
N THR A 27 -42.16 -47.05 -12.95
CA THR A 27 -41.71 -45.73 -13.41
C THR A 27 -41.74 -44.79 -12.21
N LYS A 28 -40.58 -44.66 -11.56
CA LYS A 28 -40.30 -43.61 -10.57
C LYS A 28 -40.51 -42.25 -11.20
N THR A 29 -41.49 -41.52 -10.69
CA THR A 29 -41.65 -40.08 -10.85
C THR A 29 -40.53 -39.33 -10.12
N ALA A 30 -40.19 -38.15 -10.66
CA ALA A 30 -39.15 -37.25 -10.21
C ALA A 30 -39.17 -36.98 -8.70
N THR A 31 -38.00 -37.02 -8.07
CA THR A 31 -37.77 -36.68 -6.67
C THR A 31 -37.84 -35.17 -6.45
N ASP A 32 -38.77 -34.71 -5.60
CA ASP A 32 -38.73 -33.40 -4.97
C ASP A 32 -37.43 -33.28 -4.15
N SER A 33 -36.64 -32.24 -4.41
CA SER A 33 -35.42 -31.94 -3.64
C SER A 33 -35.80 -31.39 -2.26
N PRO A 34 -35.26 -31.91 -1.15
CA PRO A 34 -35.55 -31.41 0.20
C PRO A 34 -34.91 -30.05 0.52
N TYR A 35 -34.01 -29.56 -0.35
CA TYR A 35 -33.23 -28.35 -0.12
C TYR A 35 -33.96 -27.09 -0.63
N THR A 36 -33.95 -26.01 0.16
CA THR A 36 -34.49 -24.70 -0.24
C THR A 36 -33.55 -23.99 -1.21
N TYR A 37 -32.24 -24.13 -1.00
CA TYR A 37 -31.21 -23.63 -1.90
C TYR A 37 -30.19 -24.72 -2.20
N THR A 38 -29.84 -24.88 -3.47
CA THR A 38 -28.72 -25.72 -3.91
C THR A 38 -27.73 -24.83 -4.63
N PHE A 39 -26.49 -24.84 -4.15
CA PHE A 39 -25.40 -24.04 -4.69
C PHE A 39 -24.28 -24.92 -5.22
N THR A 40 -23.56 -24.44 -6.22
CA THR A 40 -22.36 -25.11 -6.73
C THR A 40 -21.09 -24.39 -6.29
N LEU A 41 -20.13 -25.15 -5.75
CA LEU A 41 -18.77 -24.69 -5.42
C LEU A 41 -17.75 -25.33 -6.36
N VAL A 42 -17.08 -24.50 -7.16
CA VAL A 42 -16.08 -24.96 -8.13
C VAL A 42 -14.66 -24.75 -7.61
N LEU A 43 -13.80 -25.76 -7.74
CA LEU A 43 -12.37 -25.63 -7.51
C LEU A 43 -11.53 -26.51 -8.44
N CYS A 44 -10.29 -26.09 -8.71
CA CYS A 44 -9.36 -26.84 -9.56
C CYS A 44 -8.50 -27.86 -8.79
N MET A 45 -8.45 -27.79 -7.45
CA MET A 45 -7.54 -28.60 -6.65
C MET A 45 -8.01 -30.06 -6.53
N SER A 46 -7.07 -30.98 -6.34
CA SER A 46 -7.33 -32.41 -6.14
C SER A 46 -8.25 -32.66 -4.93
N SER A 47 -9.09 -33.70 -5.03
CA SER A 47 -9.94 -34.16 -3.92
C SER A 47 -9.18 -34.48 -2.61
N SER A 48 -7.91 -34.85 -2.71
CA SER A 48 -7.05 -35.07 -1.52
C SER A 48 -6.34 -33.80 -1.04
N GLY A 49 -6.54 -32.65 -1.69
CA GLY A 49 -5.94 -31.36 -1.36
C GLY A 49 -6.54 -30.74 -0.10
N ALA A 50 -5.85 -29.76 0.50
CA ALA A 50 -6.36 -29.07 1.68
C ALA A 50 -7.64 -28.28 1.35
N GLU A 51 -7.66 -27.69 0.16
CA GLU A 51 -8.74 -26.84 -0.34
C GLU A 51 -10.02 -27.63 -0.58
N TYR A 52 -9.93 -28.82 -1.20
CA TYR A 52 -11.10 -29.65 -1.43
C TYR A 52 -11.70 -30.14 -0.11
N GLN A 53 -10.87 -30.65 0.81
CA GLN A 53 -11.35 -31.13 2.11
C GLN A 53 -11.94 -29.99 2.95
N ALA A 54 -11.36 -28.79 2.90
CA ALA A 54 -11.93 -27.62 3.55
C ALA A 54 -13.24 -27.16 2.90
N ALA A 55 -13.37 -27.26 1.56
CA ALA A 55 -14.61 -26.99 0.85
C ALA A 55 -15.71 -27.99 1.26
N THR A 56 -15.38 -29.28 1.39
CA THR A 56 -16.31 -30.31 1.90
C THR A 56 -16.77 -29.97 3.30
N ARG A 57 -15.83 -29.64 4.19
CA ARG A 57 -16.17 -29.20 5.55
C ARG A 57 -17.03 -27.94 5.56
N PHE A 58 -16.77 -26.99 4.66
CA PHE A 58 -17.61 -25.79 4.51
C PHE A 58 -19.04 -26.15 4.12
N ALA A 59 -19.22 -27.01 3.11
CA ALA A 59 -20.53 -27.49 2.67
C ALA A 59 -21.30 -28.17 3.81
N GLU A 60 -20.66 -29.09 4.53
CA GLU A 60 -21.23 -29.78 5.69
C GLU A 60 -21.64 -28.82 6.82
N LEU A 61 -20.81 -27.80 7.09
CA LEU A 61 -21.11 -26.78 8.10
C LEU A 61 -22.31 -25.93 7.71
N VAL A 62 -22.44 -25.56 6.43
CA VAL A 62 -23.60 -24.79 5.93
C VAL A 62 -24.87 -25.64 6.01
N GLU A 63 -24.84 -26.87 5.51
CA GLU A 63 -25.99 -27.76 5.53
C GLU A 63 -26.48 -28.00 6.98
N LYS A 64 -25.56 -28.33 7.89
CA LYS A 64 -25.88 -28.56 9.30
C LYS A 64 -26.46 -27.32 9.99
N ARG A 65 -25.89 -26.12 9.75
CA ARG A 65 -26.32 -24.87 10.39
C ARG A 65 -27.59 -24.27 9.79
N THR A 66 -27.97 -24.72 8.60
CA THR A 66 -29.24 -24.35 7.95
C THR A 66 -30.31 -25.42 8.14
N GLU A 67 -30.04 -26.43 8.97
CA GLU A 67 -30.96 -27.55 9.23
C GLU A 67 -31.38 -28.28 7.94
N GLY A 68 -30.45 -28.42 6.99
CA GLY A 68 -30.68 -29.06 5.70
C GLY A 68 -31.39 -28.18 4.66
N GLN A 69 -31.55 -26.87 4.90
CA GLN A 69 -32.16 -25.98 3.92
C GLN A 69 -31.22 -25.54 2.79
N VAL A 70 -29.90 -25.57 3.01
CA VAL A 70 -28.89 -25.20 2.01
C VAL A 70 -27.95 -26.36 1.73
N LEU A 71 -27.91 -26.81 0.48
CA LEU A 71 -26.91 -27.76 -0.03
C LEU A 71 -25.84 -27.02 -0.83
N ILE A 72 -24.58 -27.41 -0.65
CA ILE A 72 -23.46 -26.96 -1.49
C ILE A 72 -22.82 -28.17 -2.15
N GLU A 73 -22.99 -28.28 -3.47
CA GLU A 73 -22.41 -29.32 -4.29
C GLU A 73 -21.01 -28.91 -4.75
N ILE A 74 -20.02 -29.76 -4.46
CA ILE A 74 -18.63 -29.49 -4.81
C ILE A 74 -18.31 -30.08 -6.16
N GLU A 75 -18.01 -29.22 -7.12
CA GLU A 75 -17.56 -29.59 -8.44
C GLU A 75 -16.04 -29.40 -8.55
N GLN A 76 -15.30 -30.51 -8.61
CA GLN A 76 -13.91 -30.44 -9.06
C GLN A 76 -13.93 -30.13 -10.57
N ASN A 77 -13.22 -29.08 -11.00
CA ASN A 77 -13.21 -28.58 -12.39
C ASN A 77 -12.53 -29.56 -13.38
N SER A 78 -13.09 -30.75 -13.51
CA SER A 78 -12.66 -31.87 -14.36
C SER A 78 -12.94 -31.61 -15.84
N THR A 79 -13.89 -30.73 -16.14
CA THR A 79 -14.26 -30.27 -17.49
C THR A 79 -13.23 -29.29 -18.10
N GLN A 80 -12.15 -28.99 -17.38
CA GLN A 80 -11.07 -28.09 -17.81
C GLN A 80 -11.54 -26.68 -18.20
N ARG A 81 -12.64 -26.17 -17.60
CA ARG A 81 -13.09 -24.79 -17.82
C ARG A 81 -11.93 -23.85 -17.57
N ALA A 82 -11.76 -22.86 -18.46
CA ALA A 82 -10.76 -21.84 -18.26
C ALA A 82 -11.10 -21.06 -16.98
N GLU A 83 -10.11 -20.69 -16.17
CA GLU A 83 -10.38 -20.00 -14.89
C GLU A 83 -11.14 -18.68 -15.09
N ARG A 84 -10.93 -17.99 -16.22
CA ARG A 84 -11.69 -16.80 -16.61
C ARG A 84 -13.19 -17.09 -16.80
N GLU A 85 -13.54 -18.28 -17.30
CA GLU A 85 -14.93 -18.72 -17.42
C GLU A 85 -15.54 -19.01 -16.05
N ILE A 86 -14.76 -19.57 -15.12
CA ILE A 86 -15.19 -19.75 -13.72
C ILE A 86 -15.49 -18.39 -13.09
N ILE A 87 -14.57 -17.43 -13.19
CA ILE A 87 -14.76 -16.09 -12.62
C ILE A 87 -15.98 -15.40 -13.24
N ALA A 88 -16.13 -15.45 -14.56
CA ALA A 88 -17.30 -14.90 -15.24
C ALA A 88 -18.61 -15.62 -14.82
N GLY A 89 -18.55 -16.92 -14.56
CA GLY A 89 -19.68 -17.69 -14.05
C GLY A 89 -20.09 -17.25 -12.63
N VAL A 90 -19.12 -17.01 -11.76
CA VAL A 90 -19.36 -16.45 -10.41
C VAL A 90 -19.96 -15.05 -10.50
N GLN A 91 -19.42 -14.18 -11.36
CA GLN A 91 -19.97 -12.83 -11.57
C GLN A 91 -21.43 -12.85 -12.05
N LYS A 92 -21.79 -13.83 -12.89
CA LYS A 92 -23.16 -13.97 -13.44
C LYS A 92 -24.12 -14.71 -12.51
N GLY A 93 -23.61 -15.38 -11.47
CA GLY A 93 -24.37 -16.26 -10.59
C GLY A 93 -24.76 -17.59 -11.24
N THR A 94 -24.02 -18.02 -12.28
CA THR A 94 -24.16 -19.39 -12.84
C THR A 94 -23.23 -20.39 -12.15
N ILE A 95 -22.29 -19.89 -11.36
CA ILE A 95 -21.50 -20.64 -10.39
C ILE A 95 -21.65 -19.86 -9.08
N ASP A 96 -22.03 -20.52 -7.99
CA ASP A 96 -22.33 -19.81 -6.75
C ASP A 96 -21.07 -19.52 -5.94
N PHE A 97 -20.15 -20.49 -5.85
CA PHE A 97 -18.89 -20.36 -5.13
C PHE A 97 -17.72 -20.81 -5.99
N ALA A 98 -16.55 -20.23 -5.73
CA ALA A 98 -15.30 -20.73 -6.29
C ALA A 98 -14.13 -20.52 -5.33
N ILE A 99 -13.11 -21.38 -5.42
CA ILE A 99 -11.82 -21.18 -4.74
C ILE A 99 -10.78 -20.88 -5.81
N ILE A 100 -10.26 -19.65 -5.81
CA ILE A 100 -9.49 -19.11 -6.92
C ILE A 100 -8.17 -18.54 -6.40
N PRO A 101 -7.01 -18.85 -7.01
CA PRO A 101 -5.76 -18.19 -6.68
C PRO A 101 -5.86 -16.67 -6.83
N SER A 102 -5.32 -15.92 -5.87
CA SER A 102 -5.33 -14.44 -5.89
C SER A 102 -4.68 -13.89 -7.17
N ALA A 103 -3.62 -14.56 -7.65
CA ALA A 103 -2.95 -14.26 -8.92
C ALA A 103 -3.92 -14.22 -10.10
N ARG A 104 -4.87 -15.17 -10.16
CA ARG A 104 -5.86 -15.27 -11.24
C ARG A 104 -6.97 -14.24 -11.12
N LEU A 105 -7.31 -13.83 -9.90
CA LEU A 105 -8.27 -12.73 -9.67
C LEU A 105 -7.68 -11.35 -10.00
N SER A 106 -6.36 -11.25 -10.18
CA SER A 106 -5.69 -9.97 -10.43
C SER A 106 -6.12 -9.24 -11.69
N TYR A 107 -6.73 -9.92 -12.68
CA TYR A 107 -7.22 -9.24 -13.88
C TYR A 107 -8.47 -8.38 -13.61
N ILE A 108 -9.30 -8.73 -12.63
CA ILE A 108 -10.44 -7.91 -12.16
C ILE A 108 -10.11 -7.09 -10.91
N ALA A 109 -9.17 -7.56 -10.09
CA ALA A 109 -8.75 -6.90 -8.85
C ALA A 109 -7.22 -6.83 -8.77
N PRO A 110 -6.57 -5.87 -9.47
CA PRO A 110 -5.11 -5.77 -9.57
C PRO A 110 -4.39 -5.74 -8.23
N ASP A 111 -5.01 -5.18 -7.19
CA ASP A 111 -4.47 -5.10 -5.83
C ASP A 111 -4.07 -6.47 -5.23
N LEU A 112 -4.72 -7.56 -5.65
CA LEU A 112 -4.44 -8.92 -5.18
C LEU A 112 -3.05 -9.44 -5.59
N GLN A 113 -2.38 -8.77 -6.53
CA GLN A 113 -0.99 -9.09 -6.90
C GLN A 113 0.01 -8.74 -5.79
N LEU A 114 -0.41 -8.07 -4.71
CA LEU A 114 0.40 -7.93 -3.50
C LEU A 114 0.87 -9.30 -2.96
N PHE A 115 0.06 -10.35 -3.14
CA PHE A 115 0.46 -11.72 -2.76
C PHE A 115 1.41 -12.39 -3.75
N ASP A 116 1.53 -11.86 -4.97
CA ASP A 116 2.44 -12.35 -6.01
C ASP A 116 3.84 -11.75 -5.88
N LEU A 117 4.04 -10.73 -5.04
CA LEU A 117 5.34 -10.06 -4.90
C LEU A 117 6.40 -11.05 -4.40
N PRO A 118 7.50 -11.22 -5.14
CA PRO A 118 8.55 -12.15 -4.74
C PRO A 118 9.26 -11.67 -3.48
N PHE A 119 9.55 -12.61 -2.58
CA PHE A 119 10.21 -12.43 -1.29
C PHE A 119 9.53 -11.45 -0.34
N PHE A 120 8.26 -11.11 -0.61
CA PHE A 120 7.52 -10.12 0.17
C PHE A 120 7.14 -10.62 1.56
N PHE A 121 6.81 -11.90 1.66
CA PHE A 121 6.54 -12.62 2.90
C PHE A 121 7.76 -13.44 3.32
N LYS A 122 8.20 -13.25 4.57
CA LYS A 122 9.31 -14.02 5.17
C LYS A 122 8.87 -15.44 5.53
N ASP A 123 7.64 -15.58 6.02
CA ASP A 123 7.09 -16.80 6.59
C ASP A 123 5.56 -16.79 6.54
N ILE A 124 4.96 -17.92 6.90
CA ILE A 124 3.50 -18.09 6.95
C ILE A 124 2.84 -17.21 8.02
N HIS A 125 3.55 -16.84 9.09
CA HIS A 125 3.02 -15.95 10.12
C HIS A 125 2.83 -14.54 9.58
N ALA A 126 3.74 -14.05 8.73
CA ALA A 126 3.60 -12.77 8.03
C ALA A 126 2.38 -12.76 7.11
N VAL A 127 2.12 -13.87 6.39
CA VAL A 127 0.91 -14.04 5.58
C VAL A 127 -0.35 -13.98 6.45
N ASN A 128 -0.35 -14.69 7.58
CA ASN A 128 -1.48 -14.75 8.51
C ASN A 128 -1.82 -13.39 9.14
N ARG A 129 -0.80 -12.60 9.50
CA ARG A 129 -1.02 -11.22 9.96
C ARG A 129 -1.72 -10.38 8.89
N VAL A 130 -1.36 -10.54 7.61
CA VAL A 130 -2.05 -9.83 6.52
C VAL A 130 -3.48 -10.32 6.33
N TYR A 131 -3.71 -11.64 6.26
CA TYR A 131 -5.04 -12.22 6.07
C TYR A 131 -6.05 -11.77 7.13
N THR A 132 -5.60 -11.64 8.38
CA THR A 132 -6.46 -11.27 9.52
C THR A 132 -6.55 -9.76 9.76
N SER A 133 -5.73 -8.96 9.09
CA SER A 133 -5.69 -7.50 9.23
C SER A 133 -6.87 -6.79 8.55
N SER A 134 -7.03 -5.50 8.86
CA SER A 134 -7.92 -4.60 8.11
C SER A 134 -7.56 -4.52 6.62
N ALA A 135 -6.26 -4.61 6.27
CA ALA A 135 -5.79 -4.62 4.89
C ALA A 135 -6.29 -5.88 4.14
N GLY A 136 -6.24 -7.05 4.80
CA GLY A 136 -6.81 -8.28 4.27
C GLY A 136 -8.31 -8.16 4.03
N LYS A 137 -9.06 -7.61 4.99
CA LYS A 137 -10.50 -7.37 4.82
C LYS A 137 -10.80 -6.41 3.66
N LEU A 138 -10.02 -5.35 3.51
CA LEU A 138 -10.14 -4.40 2.41
C LEU A 138 -9.83 -5.03 1.03
N LEU A 139 -8.85 -5.94 0.97
CA LEU A 139 -8.55 -6.71 -0.24
C LEU A 139 -9.72 -7.61 -0.64
N LEU A 140 -10.39 -8.26 0.33
CA LEU A 140 -11.58 -9.06 0.06
C LEU A 140 -12.76 -8.21 -0.41
N SER A 141 -13.03 -7.07 0.25
CA SER A 141 -14.16 -6.20 -0.12
C SER A 141 -14.02 -5.55 -1.50
N LYS A 142 -12.79 -5.43 -2.03
CA LYS A 142 -12.57 -4.96 -3.41
C LYS A 142 -13.16 -5.89 -4.47
N LEU A 143 -13.38 -7.17 -4.14
CA LEU A 143 -14.03 -8.12 -5.02
C LEU A 143 -15.53 -7.83 -5.18
N ASP A 144 -16.18 -7.19 -4.19
CA ASP A 144 -17.61 -6.90 -4.21
C ASP A 144 -17.97 -6.03 -5.42
N ILE A 145 -17.13 -5.02 -5.71
CA ILE A 145 -17.25 -4.13 -6.88
C ILE A 145 -17.18 -4.91 -8.20
N GLN A 146 -16.53 -6.07 -8.20
CA GLN A 146 -16.39 -6.95 -9.34
C GLN A 146 -17.51 -8.01 -9.41
N GLY A 147 -18.48 -7.99 -8.50
CA GLY A 147 -19.60 -8.96 -8.46
C GLY A 147 -19.27 -10.25 -7.71
N LEU A 148 -18.22 -10.27 -6.89
CA LEU A 148 -17.82 -11.44 -6.08
C LEU A 148 -17.71 -11.03 -4.61
N VAL A 149 -18.30 -11.79 -3.70
CA VAL A 149 -18.04 -11.68 -2.27
C VAL A 149 -16.76 -12.45 -1.94
N GLY A 150 -15.73 -11.77 -1.44
CA GLY A 150 -14.54 -12.41 -0.89
C GLY A 150 -14.80 -12.94 0.53
N LEU A 151 -14.91 -14.26 0.70
CA LEU A 151 -15.26 -14.87 1.98
C LEU A 151 -14.04 -15.08 2.90
N ALA A 152 -12.93 -15.59 2.36
CA ALA A 152 -11.73 -15.89 3.13
C ALA A 152 -10.49 -16.08 2.28
N PHE A 153 -9.31 -15.85 2.88
CA PHE A 153 -8.02 -16.22 2.31
C PHE A 153 -7.56 -17.60 2.80
N TRP A 154 -7.13 -18.44 1.86
CA TRP A 154 -6.64 -19.78 2.08
C TRP A 154 -5.16 -19.92 1.71
N HIS A 155 -4.44 -20.75 2.46
CA HIS A 155 -3.02 -20.98 2.27
C HIS A 155 -2.75 -21.92 1.10
N GLY A 156 -2.01 -21.45 0.10
CA GLY A 156 -1.45 -22.22 -1.02
C GLY A 156 -0.05 -22.79 -0.75
N GLY A 157 0.75 -22.05 0.03
CA GLY A 157 2.14 -22.39 0.39
C GLY A 157 3.19 -21.59 -0.39
N PHE A 158 4.46 -21.74 0.01
CA PHE A 158 5.59 -21.13 -0.69
C PHE A 158 5.92 -21.87 -1.97
N LYS A 159 6.14 -21.10 -3.03
CA LYS A 159 6.43 -21.57 -4.37
C LYS A 159 7.94 -21.77 -4.56
N GLN A 160 8.27 -22.81 -5.32
CA GLN A 160 9.63 -23.24 -5.64
C GLN A 160 9.84 -23.21 -7.16
N LEU A 161 11.10 -23.24 -7.60
CA LEU A 161 11.42 -23.47 -9.00
C LEU A 161 11.48 -24.99 -9.24
N ILE A 162 10.72 -25.46 -10.23
CA ILE A 162 10.63 -26.88 -10.59
C ILE A 162 10.92 -27.00 -12.08
N SER A 163 11.95 -27.73 -12.47
CA SER A 163 12.46 -27.78 -13.85
C SER A 163 12.86 -29.20 -14.26
N THR A 164 13.14 -29.40 -15.54
CA THR A 164 13.70 -30.66 -16.08
C THR A 164 15.24 -30.71 -16.01
N HIS A 165 15.87 -29.62 -15.58
CA HIS A 165 17.32 -29.47 -15.44
C HIS A 165 17.66 -28.68 -14.16
N PRO A 166 18.87 -28.83 -13.58
CA PRO A 166 19.28 -28.04 -12.41
C PRO A 166 19.23 -26.53 -12.68
N ILE A 167 18.72 -25.76 -11.71
CA ILE A 167 18.72 -24.29 -11.75
C ILE A 167 19.19 -23.75 -10.41
N SER A 168 20.39 -23.21 -10.40
CA SER A 168 21.11 -22.76 -9.21
C SER A 168 21.92 -21.48 -9.46
N SER A 169 21.92 -20.98 -10.69
CA SER A 169 22.57 -19.73 -11.07
C SER A 169 21.74 -18.95 -12.10
N PRO A 170 22.04 -17.64 -12.30
CA PRO A 170 21.40 -16.83 -13.34
C PRO A 170 21.57 -17.39 -14.75
N GLU A 171 22.72 -17.98 -15.06
CA GLU A 171 23.04 -18.55 -16.37
C GLU A 171 22.18 -19.77 -16.68
N GLU A 172 21.88 -20.59 -15.68
CA GLU A 172 21.01 -21.77 -15.80
C GLU A 172 19.54 -21.39 -15.95
N LEU A 173 19.11 -20.27 -15.36
CA LEU A 173 17.74 -19.76 -15.47
C LEU A 173 17.48 -18.99 -16.78
N LYS A 174 18.54 -18.45 -17.39
CA LYS A 174 18.44 -17.61 -18.58
C LYS A 174 17.80 -18.37 -19.76
N ASP A 175 16.89 -17.69 -20.45
CA ASP A 175 16.13 -18.16 -21.61
C ASP A 175 15.26 -19.41 -21.35
N GLN A 176 15.19 -19.89 -20.11
CA GLN A 176 14.33 -21.02 -19.71
C GLN A 176 12.86 -20.63 -19.81
N ARG A 177 12.02 -21.56 -20.27
CA ARG A 177 10.58 -21.37 -20.47
C ARG A 177 9.83 -21.85 -19.25
N PHE A 178 9.38 -20.91 -18.42
CA PHE A 178 8.69 -21.16 -17.17
C PHE A 178 7.19 -20.99 -17.28
N LYS A 179 6.43 -21.98 -16.81
CA LYS A 179 5.01 -21.82 -16.52
C LYS A 179 4.83 -21.02 -15.23
N VAL A 180 3.99 -19.99 -15.30
CA VAL A 180 3.53 -19.18 -14.16
C VAL A 180 2.01 -19.07 -14.16
N LEU A 181 1.42 -18.67 -13.03
CA LEU A 181 0.01 -18.27 -13.01
C LEU A 181 -0.18 -16.98 -13.83
N GLU A 182 -1.40 -16.76 -14.34
CA GLU A 182 -1.72 -15.57 -15.12
C GLU A 182 -1.77 -14.34 -14.21
N SER A 183 -0.60 -13.71 -14.06
CA SER A 183 -0.39 -12.45 -13.37
C SER A 183 0.68 -11.67 -14.12
N SER A 184 0.43 -10.39 -14.42
CA SER A 184 1.43 -9.55 -15.09
C SER A 184 2.68 -9.38 -14.23
N LEU A 185 2.53 -9.40 -12.90
CA LEU A 185 3.63 -9.28 -11.95
C LEU A 185 4.53 -10.52 -11.97
N LEU A 186 3.94 -11.72 -11.95
CA LEU A 186 4.73 -12.97 -12.06
C LEU A 186 5.46 -13.07 -13.41
N LYS A 187 4.83 -12.61 -14.50
CA LYS A 187 5.50 -12.53 -15.80
C LYS A 187 6.70 -11.57 -15.76
N ASP A 188 6.53 -10.38 -15.19
CA ASP A 188 7.62 -9.40 -15.04
C ASP A 188 8.74 -9.92 -14.12
N GLN A 189 8.40 -10.64 -13.05
CA GLN A 189 9.37 -11.31 -12.18
C GLN A 189 10.28 -12.26 -12.97
N PHE A 190 9.72 -13.20 -13.73
CA PHE A 190 10.51 -14.15 -14.51
C PHE A 190 11.29 -13.49 -15.65
N ASN A 191 10.71 -12.48 -16.30
CA ASN A 191 11.41 -11.71 -17.33
C ASN A 191 12.65 -10.99 -16.76
N ARG A 192 12.55 -10.42 -15.54
CA ARG A 192 13.68 -9.80 -14.83
C ARG A 192 14.73 -10.81 -14.39
N TRP A 193 14.33 -12.07 -14.20
CA TRP A 193 15.25 -13.18 -13.98
C TRP A 193 15.82 -13.77 -15.29
N GLY A 194 15.55 -13.15 -16.43
CA GLY A 194 16.05 -13.59 -17.73
C GLY A 194 15.35 -14.83 -18.29
N ALA A 195 14.25 -15.29 -17.68
CA ALA A 195 13.45 -16.41 -18.14
C ALA A 195 12.23 -15.96 -18.96
N LEU A 196 11.72 -16.84 -19.80
CA LEU A 196 10.50 -16.63 -20.59
C LEU A 196 9.30 -17.20 -19.82
N SER A 197 8.21 -16.43 -19.68
CA SER A 197 7.06 -16.86 -18.87
C SER A 197 5.80 -17.14 -19.70
N PHE A 198 5.15 -18.28 -19.41
CA PHE A 198 3.95 -18.75 -20.10
C PHE A 198 2.83 -19.06 -19.11
N SER A 199 1.58 -18.79 -19.47
CA SER A 199 0.42 -19.25 -18.70
C SER A 199 -0.14 -20.50 -19.35
N ILE A 200 0.09 -21.65 -18.74
CA ILE A 200 -0.43 -22.94 -19.16
C ILE A 200 -1.39 -23.43 -18.08
N GLY A 201 -2.58 -23.87 -18.48
CA GLY A 201 -3.56 -24.47 -17.56
C GLY A 201 -3.04 -25.77 -16.96
N GLU A 202 -3.42 -26.08 -15.72
CA GLU A 202 -2.94 -27.28 -15.01
C GLU A 202 -3.09 -28.58 -15.83
N PRO A 203 -4.24 -28.87 -16.50
CA PRO A 203 -4.41 -30.13 -17.24
C PRO A 203 -3.44 -30.33 -18.40
N LYS A 204 -2.85 -29.26 -18.93
CA LYS A 204 -1.92 -29.29 -20.06
C LYS A 204 -0.44 -29.27 -19.62
N THR A 205 -0.17 -29.20 -18.32
CA THR A 205 1.20 -28.96 -17.82
C THR A 205 2.14 -30.14 -18.09
N LEU A 206 1.69 -31.39 -17.85
CA LEU A 206 2.54 -32.57 -18.08
C LEU A 206 2.90 -32.72 -19.56
N MET A 207 1.90 -32.62 -20.46
CA MET A 207 2.13 -32.61 -21.91
C MET A 207 3.01 -31.43 -22.35
N ALA A 208 2.98 -30.29 -21.65
CA ALA A 208 3.84 -29.16 -21.98
C ALA A 208 5.31 -29.43 -21.62
N TYR A 209 5.59 -30.18 -20.55
CA TYR A 209 6.93 -30.70 -20.28
C TYR A 209 7.36 -31.72 -21.34
N GLU A 210 6.52 -32.72 -21.63
CA GLU A 210 6.82 -33.80 -22.59
C GLU A 210 7.12 -33.27 -24.00
N ASN A 211 6.36 -32.29 -24.47
CA ASN A 211 6.55 -31.66 -25.77
C ASN A 211 7.64 -30.57 -25.77
N GLY A 212 8.31 -30.34 -24.64
CA GLY A 212 9.31 -29.30 -24.50
C GLY A 212 8.78 -27.91 -24.81
N VAL A 213 7.52 -27.61 -24.43
CA VAL A 213 6.93 -26.26 -24.49
C VAL A 213 7.41 -25.41 -23.31
N ILE A 214 7.60 -26.06 -22.16
CA ILE A 214 8.18 -25.47 -20.95
C ILE A 214 9.34 -26.31 -20.46
N ASP A 215 10.33 -25.65 -19.85
CA ASP A 215 11.49 -26.26 -19.21
C ASP A 215 11.28 -26.33 -17.67
N GLY A 216 10.37 -25.50 -17.15
CA GLY A 216 10.06 -25.44 -15.73
C GLY A 216 8.73 -24.77 -15.40
N GLU A 217 8.41 -24.73 -14.12
CA GLU A 217 7.31 -23.98 -13.55
C GLU A 217 7.66 -23.43 -12.17
N GLU A 218 6.93 -22.40 -11.76
CA GLU A 218 6.84 -21.98 -10.36
C GLU A 218 5.61 -22.62 -9.72
N ASN A 219 5.77 -23.42 -8.66
CA ASN A 219 4.64 -23.95 -7.91
C ASN A 219 5.00 -24.37 -6.48
N THR A 220 3.98 -24.64 -5.66
CA THR A 220 4.18 -25.21 -4.33
C THR A 220 4.40 -26.72 -4.44
N LEU A 221 5.23 -27.29 -3.55
CA LEU A 221 5.52 -28.73 -3.58
C LEU A 221 4.25 -29.57 -3.51
N ARG A 222 3.30 -29.15 -2.66
CA ARG A 222 1.97 -29.75 -2.50
C ARG A 222 1.23 -29.92 -3.82
N ASN A 223 1.28 -28.91 -4.69
CA ASN A 223 0.56 -28.91 -5.95
C ASN A 223 1.34 -29.60 -7.07
N ALA A 224 2.66 -29.67 -6.96
CA ALA A 224 3.53 -30.26 -7.98
C ALA A 224 3.77 -31.77 -7.81
N VAL A 225 3.87 -32.26 -6.57
CA VAL A 225 4.38 -33.62 -6.26
C VAL A 225 3.70 -34.75 -7.03
N LYS A 226 2.39 -34.64 -7.30
CA LYS A 226 1.61 -35.68 -8.03
C LYS A 226 1.81 -35.69 -9.55
N ARG A 227 2.53 -34.71 -10.09
CA ARG A 227 2.64 -34.46 -11.54
C ARG A 227 4.04 -33.95 -11.92
N LEU A 228 5.04 -34.30 -11.10
CA LEU A 228 6.42 -34.03 -11.42
C LEU A 228 6.83 -34.83 -12.67
N PRO A 229 7.63 -34.26 -13.58
CA PRO A 229 8.28 -35.05 -14.61
C PRO A 229 9.26 -36.06 -13.99
N ASP A 230 9.54 -37.16 -14.70
CA ASP A 230 10.34 -38.28 -14.17
C ASP A 230 11.73 -37.87 -13.66
N ASN A 231 12.33 -36.81 -14.20
CA ASN A 231 13.62 -36.24 -13.77
C ASN A 231 13.47 -34.79 -13.28
N ALA A 232 12.49 -34.52 -12.42
CA ALA A 232 12.29 -33.18 -11.88
C ALA A 232 13.47 -32.72 -11.02
N HIS A 233 13.95 -31.51 -11.27
CA HIS A 233 14.86 -30.76 -10.43
C HIS A 233 14.09 -29.67 -9.69
N ILE A 234 14.25 -29.61 -8.37
CA ILE A 234 13.54 -28.68 -7.50
C ILE A 234 14.57 -27.82 -6.76
N THR A 235 14.52 -26.52 -7.00
CA THR A 235 15.33 -25.54 -6.27
C THR A 235 14.45 -24.81 -5.26
N MET A 236 14.72 -25.08 -3.98
CA MET A 236 14.01 -24.49 -2.85
C MET A 236 14.38 -23.02 -2.73
N THR A 237 13.52 -22.16 -3.26
CA THR A 237 13.72 -20.70 -3.34
C THR A 237 12.76 -19.94 -2.44
N ASN A 238 11.61 -20.53 -2.08
CA ASN A 238 10.54 -19.89 -1.30
C ASN A 238 10.22 -18.47 -1.77
N HIS A 239 10.34 -18.22 -3.07
CA HIS A 239 10.39 -16.87 -3.61
C HIS A 239 9.02 -16.24 -3.70
N GLY A 240 7.95 -17.01 -3.87
CA GLY A 240 6.58 -16.51 -4.01
C GLY A 240 5.63 -17.22 -3.05
N TYR A 241 4.49 -16.60 -2.76
CA TYR A 241 3.44 -17.22 -1.97
C TYR A 241 2.20 -17.47 -2.82
N LEU A 242 1.64 -18.68 -2.75
CA LEU A 242 0.34 -18.96 -3.35
C LEU A 242 -0.75 -18.61 -2.32
N SER A 243 -1.53 -17.57 -2.61
CA SER A 243 -2.75 -17.23 -1.87
C SER A 243 -3.97 -17.65 -2.69
N LEU A 244 -4.96 -18.25 -2.03
CA LEU A 244 -6.26 -18.54 -2.64
C LEU A 244 -7.35 -17.75 -1.93
N ILE A 245 -8.42 -17.45 -2.65
CA ILE A 245 -9.59 -16.77 -2.11
C ILE A 245 -10.81 -17.64 -2.35
N MET A 246 -11.53 -17.91 -1.27
CA MET A 246 -12.87 -18.45 -1.34
C MET A 246 -13.83 -17.31 -1.69
N THR A 247 -14.51 -17.42 -2.83
CA THR A 247 -15.43 -16.40 -3.34
C THR A 247 -16.85 -16.95 -3.47
N MET A 248 -17.83 -16.05 -3.39
CA MET A 248 -19.23 -16.32 -3.71
C MET A 248 -19.73 -15.28 -4.73
N SER A 249 -20.69 -15.65 -5.58
CA SER A 249 -21.38 -14.69 -6.43
C SER A 249 -22.09 -13.64 -5.57
N LEU A 250 -21.84 -12.36 -5.82
CA LEU A 250 -22.56 -11.30 -5.12
C LEU A 250 -24.07 -11.39 -5.39
N LYS A 251 -24.44 -11.73 -6.63
CA LYS A 251 -25.85 -11.92 -7.02
C LYS A 251 -26.52 -13.06 -6.26
N THR A 252 -25.85 -14.21 -6.10
CA THR A 252 -26.37 -15.32 -5.28
C THR A 252 -26.41 -14.94 -3.81
N PHE A 253 -25.39 -14.25 -3.31
CA PHE A 253 -25.32 -13.84 -1.90
C PHE A 253 -26.45 -12.87 -1.52
N GLU A 254 -26.76 -11.92 -2.40
CA GLU A 254 -27.84 -10.94 -2.21
C GLU A 254 -29.25 -11.53 -2.43
N SER A 255 -29.38 -12.66 -3.13
CA SER A 255 -30.69 -13.30 -3.38
C SER A 255 -31.18 -14.16 -2.22
N ILE A 256 -30.33 -14.44 -1.22
CA ILE A 256 -30.69 -15.23 -0.04
C ILE A 256 -30.92 -14.39 1.22
N PRO A 257 -31.78 -14.86 2.15
CA PRO A 257 -32.01 -14.23 3.45
C PRO A 257 -30.73 -13.95 4.24
N GLN A 258 -30.74 -12.87 5.02
CA GLN A 258 -29.60 -12.43 5.84
C GLN A 258 -29.10 -13.50 6.82
N ASP A 259 -29.99 -14.35 7.33
CA ASP A 259 -29.63 -15.43 8.24
C ASP A 259 -28.74 -16.49 7.55
N PHE A 260 -29.08 -16.87 6.31
CA PHE A 260 -28.23 -17.79 5.53
C PHE A 260 -26.93 -17.14 5.08
N GLN A 261 -26.94 -15.84 4.75
CA GLN A 261 -25.72 -15.09 4.50
C GLN A 261 -24.76 -15.14 5.71
N ASN A 262 -25.29 -14.96 6.92
CA ASN A 262 -24.52 -15.03 8.16
C ASN A 262 -23.99 -16.45 8.43
N VAL A 263 -24.81 -17.48 8.19
CA VAL A 263 -24.38 -18.88 8.29
C VAL A 263 -23.23 -19.18 7.34
N ILE A 264 -23.32 -18.75 6.08
CA ILE A 264 -22.26 -18.92 5.07
C ILE A 264 -20.97 -18.23 5.50
N LYS A 265 -21.03 -16.96 5.92
CA LYS A 265 -19.85 -16.21 6.39
C LYS A 265 -19.19 -16.90 7.58
N ASN A 266 -19.97 -17.34 8.57
CA ASN A 266 -19.45 -18.01 9.76
C ASN A 266 -18.88 -19.40 9.43
N ALA A 267 -19.54 -20.17 8.55
CA ALA A 267 -19.03 -21.46 8.10
C ALA A 267 -17.72 -21.32 7.32
N ALA A 268 -17.57 -20.26 6.51
CA ALA A 268 -16.33 -19.97 5.80
C ALA A 268 -15.17 -19.67 6.76
N VAL A 269 -15.40 -18.94 7.87
CA VAL A 269 -14.39 -18.69 8.90
C VAL A 269 -13.89 -20.01 9.50
N ASP A 270 -14.80 -20.90 9.92
CA ASP A 270 -14.43 -22.17 10.55
C ASP A 270 -13.73 -23.13 9.57
N ALA A 271 -14.20 -23.19 8.33
CA ALA A 271 -13.56 -23.95 7.26
C ALA A 271 -12.15 -23.41 6.95
N THR A 272 -11.94 -22.10 7.05
CA THR A 272 -10.64 -21.46 6.85
C THR A 272 -9.63 -21.87 7.92
N THR A 273 -10.03 -21.91 9.20
CA THR A 273 -9.14 -22.40 10.27
C THR A 273 -8.71 -23.84 10.02
N TYR A 274 -9.64 -24.69 9.59
CA TYR A 274 -9.31 -26.07 9.20
C TYR A 274 -8.40 -26.12 7.97
N GLN A 275 -8.67 -25.30 6.95
CA GLN A 275 -7.85 -25.21 5.74
C GLN A 275 -6.42 -24.83 6.06
N HIS A 276 -6.19 -23.84 6.94
CA HIS A 276 -4.87 -23.38 7.32
C HIS A 276 -4.05 -24.50 8.00
N GLN A 277 -4.66 -25.21 8.95
CA GLN A 277 -4.02 -26.33 9.64
C GLN A 277 -3.66 -27.47 8.67
N LEU A 278 -4.61 -27.85 7.83
CA LEU A 278 -4.42 -28.95 6.88
C LEU A 278 -3.44 -28.59 5.76
N ALA A 279 -3.41 -27.33 5.32
CA ALA A 279 -2.48 -26.83 4.33
C ALA A 279 -1.03 -26.90 4.82
N GLU A 280 -0.78 -26.55 6.08
CA GLU A 280 0.55 -26.65 6.69
C GLU A 280 0.99 -28.11 6.77
N GLN A 281 0.15 -28.99 7.32
CA GLN A 281 0.43 -30.43 7.39
C GLN A 281 0.74 -31.01 5.99
N LYS A 282 -0.12 -30.74 5.00
CA LYS A 282 0.09 -31.27 3.64
C LYS A 282 1.32 -30.70 2.95
N SER A 283 1.78 -29.51 3.32
CA SER A 283 3.01 -28.94 2.77
C SER A 283 4.24 -29.69 3.32
N GLN A 284 4.19 -30.11 4.59
CA GLN A 284 5.22 -30.96 5.20
C GLN A 284 5.21 -32.36 4.57
N ASP A 285 4.02 -32.97 4.42
CA ASP A 285 3.86 -34.29 3.79
C ASP A 285 4.37 -34.31 2.34
N ALA A 286 4.10 -33.24 1.58
CA ALA A 286 4.52 -33.14 0.17
C ALA A 286 6.03 -33.21 -0.02
N ARG A 287 6.81 -32.68 0.94
CA ARG A 287 8.29 -32.76 0.90
C ARG A 287 8.77 -34.19 1.14
N LEU A 288 8.09 -34.95 2.00
CA LEU A 288 8.40 -36.35 2.28
C LEU A 288 7.93 -37.28 1.15
N ALA A 289 6.90 -36.89 0.41
CA ALA A 289 6.30 -37.66 -0.67
C ALA A 289 6.98 -37.46 -2.05
N LEU A 290 8.08 -36.71 -2.13
CA LEU A 290 8.80 -36.52 -3.38
C LEU A 290 9.34 -37.87 -3.90
N PRO A 291 9.17 -38.17 -5.20
CA PRO A 291 9.64 -39.43 -5.77
C PRO A 291 11.17 -39.49 -5.73
N HIS A 292 11.73 -40.70 -5.60
CA HIS A 292 13.19 -40.91 -5.59
C HIS A 292 13.90 -40.42 -6.86
N SER A 293 13.17 -40.26 -7.97
CA SER A 293 13.69 -39.73 -9.22
C SER A 293 13.79 -38.20 -9.26
N ALA A 294 13.14 -37.49 -8.32
CA ALA A 294 13.27 -36.04 -8.19
C ALA A 294 14.54 -35.66 -7.44
N THR A 295 15.26 -34.67 -7.97
CA THR A 295 16.43 -34.06 -7.32
C THR A 295 16.01 -32.77 -6.62
N VAL A 296 16.28 -32.64 -5.33
CA VAL A 296 15.96 -31.44 -4.54
C VAL A 296 17.25 -30.78 -4.09
N MET A 297 17.33 -29.46 -4.23
CA MET A 297 18.42 -28.66 -3.69
C MET A 297 17.91 -27.39 -3.02
N GLU A 298 18.63 -26.93 -1.99
CA GLU A 298 18.43 -25.60 -1.43
C GLU A 298 19.00 -24.55 -2.37
N SER A 299 18.36 -23.38 -2.48
CA SER A 299 18.88 -22.29 -3.30
C SER A 299 20.24 -21.82 -2.78
N PRO A 300 21.28 -21.70 -3.64
CA PRO A 300 22.54 -21.11 -3.23
C PRO A 300 22.34 -19.66 -2.75
N PRO A 301 22.96 -19.22 -1.65
CA PRO A 301 22.76 -17.86 -1.13
C PRO A 301 23.01 -16.74 -2.15
N ALA A 302 24.04 -16.91 -3.00
CA ALA A 302 24.36 -15.95 -4.06
C ALA A 302 23.25 -15.87 -5.13
N PHE A 303 22.63 -17.00 -5.47
CA PHE A 303 21.53 -17.05 -6.43
C PHE A 303 20.25 -16.47 -5.83
N GLU A 304 19.91 -16.81 -4.58
CA GLU A 304 18.78 -16.20 -3.88
C GLU A 304 18.95 -14.67 -3.76
N GLN A 305 20.14 -14.19 -3.40
CA GLN A 305 20.45 -12.76 -3.35
C GLN A 305 20.28 -12.11 -4.71
N TRP A 306 20.72 -12.77 -5.79
CA TRP A 306 20.52 -12.27 -7.15
C TRP A 306 19.02 -12.19 -7.52
N LEU A 307 18.23 -13.23 -7.22
CA LEU A 307 16.77 -13.22 -7.45
C LEU A 307 16.11 -12.05 -6.71
N ARG A 308 16.45 -11.84 -5.44
CA ARG A 308 15.98 -10.71 -4.62
C ARG A 308 16.35 -9.37 -5.24
N GLN A 309 17.59 -9.23 -5.72
CA GLN A 309 18.07 -8.00 -6.33
C GLN A 309 17.31 -7.68 -7.63
N GLN A 310 17.14 -8.64 -8.53
CA GLN A 310 16.39 -8.46 -9.79
C GLN A 310 14.91 -8.14 -9.55
N SER A 311 14.35 -8.62 -8.44
CA SER A 311 12.97 -8.38 -8.06
C SER A 311 12.73 -7.12 -7.24
N SER A 312 13.78 -6.47 -6.73
CA SER A 312 13.68 -5.41 -5.70
C SER A 312 12.82 -4.20 -6.09
N THR A 313 12.73 -3.88 -7.38
CA THR A 313 11.95 -2.73 -7.87
C THR A 313 10.51 -3.09 -8.28
N LEU A 314 10.11 -4.37 -8.21
CA LEU A 314 8.75 -4.80 -8.61
C LEU A 314 7.66 -4.15 -7.78
N LEU A 315 7.82 -4.08 -6.45
CA LEU A 315 6.83 -3.43 -5.58
C LEU A 315 6.60 -1.98 -6.03
N GLU A 316 7.67 -1.22 -6.22
CA GLU A 316 7.58 0.19 -6.56
C GLU A 316 7.08 0.42 -7.99
N TYR A 317 7.45 -0.45 -8.93
CA TYR A 317 6.90 -0.46 -10.28
C TYR A 317 5.38 -0.63 -10.27
N TYR A 318 4.86 -1.53 -9.43
CA TYR A 318 3.43 -1.82 -9.34
C TYR A 318 2.67 -0.95 -8.32
N ARG A 319 3.35 -0.23 -7.42
CA ARG A 319 2.76 0.48 -6.26
C ARG A 319 1.55 1.34 -6.61
N MET A 320 1.64 2.13 -7.69
CA MET A 320 0.53 3.00 -8.10
C MET A 320 -0.69 2.21 -8.58
N ARG A 321 -0.47 1.08 -9.26
CA ARG A 321 -1.54 0.16 -9.69
C ARG A 321 -2.13 -0.64 -8.53
N LEU A 322 -1.34 -0.97 -7.52
CA LEU A 322 -1.77 -1.68 -6.31
C LEU A 322 -2.38 -0.74 -5.25
N GLY A 323 -2.26 0.56 -5.43
CA GLY A 323 -2.64 1.58 -4.46
C GLY A 323 -1.61 1.75 -3.34
N THR A 324 -0.99 2.94 -3.27
CA THR A 324 0.02 3.28 -2.24
C THR A 324 -0.47 3.03 -0.82
N GLU A 325 -1.69 3.47 -0.49
CA GLU A 325 -2.25 3.28 0.85
C GLU A 325 -2.38 1.80 1.21
N LEU A 326 -2.87 0.99 0.28
CA LEU A 326 -3.05 -0.44 0.52
C LEU A 326 -1.72 -1.17 0.66
N VAL A 327 -0.73 -0.80 -0.16
CA VAL A 327 0.65 -1.29 -0.02
C VAL A 327 1.17 -1.01 1.39
N GLU A 328 1.05 0.22 1.89
CA GLU A 328 1.53 0.58 3.24
C GLU A 328 0.76 -0.15 4.34
N GLN A 329 -0.57 -0.30 4.21
CA GLN A 329 -1.36 -1.10 5.15
C GLN A 329 -0.91 -2.57 5.18
N VAL A 330 -0.57 -3.16 4.04
CA VAL A 330 -0.07 -4.55 3.96
C VAL A 330 1.36 -4.67 4.49
N LEU A 331 2.24 -3.71 4.21
CA LEU A 331 3.60 -3.64 4.78
C LEU A 331 3.56 -3.55 6.31
N GLN A 332 2.67 -2.71 6.85
CA GLN A 332 2.46 -2.59 8.30
C GLN A 332 1.85 -3.88 8.90
N ALA A 333 0.88 -4.49 8.21
CA ALA A 333 0.22 -5.70 8.68
C ALA A 333 1.15 -6.91 8.71
N LYS A 334 2.02 -7.08 7.69
CA LYS A 334 2.94 -8.23 7.65
C LYS A 334 4.07 -8.14 8.67
N GLU A 335 4.35 -6.95 9.21
CA GLU A 335 5.43 -6.72 10.17
C GLU A 335 5.19 -7.44 11.51
N ASN A 336 6.25 -7.99 12.10
CA ASN A 336 6.22 -8.52 13.46
C ASN A 336 6.75 -7.45 14.42
N TRP A 337 5.82 -6.68 15.00
CA TRP A 337 6.11 -5.60 15.94
C TRP A 337 6.71 -6.06 17.28
N GLN A 338 6.85 -7.37 17.48
CA GLN A 338 7.47 -7.99 18.66
C GLN A 338 8.81 -8.69 18.31
N ASP A 339 9.24 -8.67 17.05
CA ASP A 339 10.52 -9.28 16.64
C ASP A 339 11.70 -8.49 17.21
N PRO A 340 12.58 -9.11 18.02
CA PRO A 340 13.67 -8.40 18.66
C PRO A 340 14.82 -8.03 17.70
N ARG A 341 14.90 -8.64 16.51
CA ARG A 341 15.88 -8.32 15.45
C ARG A 341 17.29 -7.96 15.97
N PRO A 342 17.93 -8.80 16.82
CA PRO A 342 19.19 -8.46 17.48
C PRO A 342 20.33 -8.14 16.50
N GLU A 343 20.24 -8.66 15.28
CA GLU A 343 21.19 -8.48 14.17
C GLU A 343 21.01 -7.18 13.38
N LYS A 344 19.93 -6.42 13.62
CA LYS A 344 19.63 -5.18 12.89
C LYS A 344 19.49 -3.99 13.83
N LEU A 345 19.78 -2.81 13.30
CA LEU A 345 19.39 -1.54 13.89
C LEU A 345 18.12 -1.05 13.20
N LEU A 346 17.24 -0.40 13.96
CA LEU A 346 15.97 0.06 13.46
C LEU A 346 15.90 1.57 13.42
N VAL A 347 15.25 2.07 12.39
CA VAL A 347 14.70 3.42 12.33
C VAL A 347 13.20 3.28 12.12
N ALA A 348 12.41 4.02 12.89
CA ALA A 348 10.97 4.03 12.77
C ALA A 348 10.49 5.25 12.00
N LEU A 349 9.35 5.14 11.30
CA LEU A 349 8.63 6.24 10.67
C LEU A 349 7.18 6.24 11.15
N ASP A 350 6.78 7.29 11.86
CA ASP A 350 5.38 7.61 12.14
C ASP A 350 4.90 8.67 11.14
N ALA A 351 4.17 8.26 10.09
CA ALA A 351 3.81 9.18 9.01
C ALA A 351 2.39 8.98 8.47
N ASP A 352 1.90 10.00 7.78
CA ASP A 352 0.65 10.03 7.04
C ASP A 352 0.78 9.25 5.72
N MET A 353 0.66 7.94 5.80
CA MET A 353 0.84 7.01 4.67
C MET A 353 -0.47 6.59 3.99
N SER A 354 -1.60 7.11 4.45
CA SER A 354 -2.93 6.88 3.89
C SER A 354 -3.67 8.17 3.50
N GLY A 355 -4.80 7.99 2.80
CA GLY A 355 -5.68 9.08 2.43
C GLY A 355 -5.01 10.12 1.54
N ASN A 356 -5.41 11.39 1.70
CA ASN A 356 -4.99 12.45 0.78
C ASN A 356 -3.52 12.86 0.94
N SER A 357 -2.81 12.42 1.97
CA SER A 357 -1.40 12.81 2.23
C SER A 357 -0.40 11.68 1.98
N ALA A 358 -0.88 10.49 1.58
CA ALA A 358 -0.07 9.29 1.39
C ALA A 358 1.20 9.51 0.53
N LEU A 359 1.15 10.37 -0.48
CA LEU A 359 2.31 10.66 -1.33
C LEU A 359 3.39 11.48 -0.62
N SER A 360 3.01 12.35 0.33
CA SER A 360 3.97 13.10 1.15
C SER A 360 4.66 12.18 2.16
N GLY A 361 3.89 11.33 2.86
CA GLY A 361 4.43 10.29 3.72
C GLY A 361 5.35 9.31 2.96
N LEU A 362 4.95 8.92 1.74
CA LEU A 362 5.78 8.09 0.86
C LEU A 362 7.08 8.78 0.46
N ALA A 363 7.07 10.09 0.17
CA ALA A 363 8.29 10.83 -0.15
C ALA A 363 9.29 10.83 1.01
N ILE A 364 8.82 10.99 2.25
CA ILE A 364 9.65 10.87 3.46
C ILE A 364 10.23 9.46 3.56
N ARG A 365 9.38 8.42 3.43
CA ARG A 365 9.81 7.02 3.44
C ARG A 365 10.93 6.76 2.42
N ARG A 366 10.73 7.20 1.18
CA ARG A 366 11.70 7.01 0.09
C ARG A 366 13.03 7.70 0.35
N GLY A 367 13.01 8.89 0.97
CA GLY A 367 14.22 9.59 1.39
C GLY A 367 15.02 8.80 2.42
N ILE A 368 14.34 8.24 3.43
CA ILE A 368 14.96 7.38 4.46
C ILE A 368 15.52 6.09 3.83
N GLU A 369 14.73 5.41 3.00
CA GLU A 369 15.14 4.15 2.35
C GLU A 369 16.39 4.35 1.47
N LEU A 370 16.43 5.42 0.67
CA LEU A 370 17.60 5.73 -0.16
C LEU A 370 18.85 6.03 0.68
N ALA A 371 18.71 6.69 1.84
CA ALA A 371 19.85 6.89 2.74
C ALA A 371 20.31 5.58 3.40
N ILE A 372 19.37 4.76 3.88
CA ILE A 372 19.65 3.44 4.48
C ILE A 372 20.36 2.52 3.49
N GLU A 373 19.93 2.46 2.23
CA GLU A 373 20.58 1.65 1.20
C GLU A 373 22.06 2.03 1.02
N GLU A 374 22.38 3.31 1.05
CA GLU A 374 23.77 3.80 0.98
C GLU A 374 24.57 3.41 2.23
N ILE A 375 23.99 3.60 3.41
CA ILE A 375 24.59 3.25 4.70
C ILE A 375 24.90 1.75 4.75
N ASN A 376 23.93 0.90 4.39
CA ASN A 376 24.08 -0.55 4.40
C ASN A 376 25.10 -1.04 3.37
N LYS A 377 25.15 -0.42 2.18
CA LYS A 377 26.18 -0.71 1.18
C LYS A 377 27.60 -0.45 1.70
N ASN A 378 27.74 0.46 2.66
CA ASN A 378 29.00 0.81 3.31
C ASN A 378 29.23 0.05 4.64
N GLY A 379 28.49 -1.03 4.90
CA GLY A 379 28.68 -1.89 6.08
C GLY A 379 27.67 -1.68 7.21
N GLY A 380 26.67 -0.80 7.01
CA GLY A 380 25.63 -0.53 8.00
C GLY A 380 26.08 0.49 9.06
N LEU A 381 25.47 0.43 10.24
CA LEU A 381 25.87 1.23 11.40
C LEU A 381 26.28 0.32 12.55
N LEU A 382 27.38 0.65 13.23
CA LEU A 382 27.91 -0.14 14.34
C LEU A 382 28.09 -1.63 13.97
N GLY A 383 28.43 -1.91 12.70
CA GLY A 383 28.58 -3.25 12.15
C GLY A 383 27.27 -4.02 11.90
N LYS A 384 26.11 -3.36 11.95
CA LYS A 384 24.78 -3.96 11.74
C LYS A 384 24.03 -3.29 10.60
N GLU A 385 23.24 -4.09 9.88
CA GLU A 385 22.31 -3.57 8.87
C GLU A 385 21.25 -2.69 9.53
N VAL A 386 20.93 -1.56 8.91
CA VAL A 386 19.84 -0.67 9.31
C VAL A 386 18.58 -1.02 8.52
N ALA A 387 17.44 -1.10 9.19
CA ALA A 387 16.14 -1.34 8.56
C ALA A 387 15.10 -0.28 8.96
N LEU A 388 14.22 0.05 8.02
CA LEU A 388 13.08 0.93 8.25
C LEU A 388 11.84 0.12 8.64
N VAL A 389 11.19 0.52 9.73
CA VAL A 389 9.81 0.12 10.05
C VAL A 389 8.91 1.36 10.03
N ALA A 390 7.70 1.24 9.50
CA ALA A 390 6.81 2.39 9.34
C ALA A 390 5.39 2.05 9.80
N ARG A 391 4.71 3.03 10.38
CA ARG A 391 3.30 2.94 10.75
C ARG A 391 2.55 4.18 10.33
N ASP A 392 1.34 3.96 9.84
CA ASP A 392 0.46 5.04 9.41
C ASP A 392 -0.22 5.70 10.62
N ASN A 393 -0.04 7.00 10.79
CA ASN A 393 -0.81 7.79 11.76
C ASN A 393 -2.08 8.39 11.15
N SER A 394 -2.20 8.41 9.81
CA SER A 394 -3.32 9.00 9.06
C SER A 394 -3.64 10.46 9.46
N MET A 395 -2.64 11.21 9.93
CA MET A 395 -2.77 12.54 10.52
C MET A 395 -3.60 12.61 11.82
N ILE A 396 -3.82 11.48 12.52
CA ILE A 396 -4.63 11.38 13.74
C ILE A 396 -3.71 11.35 14.97
N PRO A 397 -3.77 12.35 15.88
CA PRO A 397 -2.85 12.43 17.03
C PRO A 397 -2.84 11.21 17.95
N SER A 398 -4.00 10.59 18.22
CA SER A 398 -4.06 9.38 19.05
C SER A 398 -3.36 8.19 18.39
N ARG A 399 -3.43 8.05 17.06
CA ARG A 399 -2.73 6.98 16.34
C ARG A 399 -1.22 7.17 16.37
N GLY A 400 -0.73 8.41 16.26
CA GLY A 400 0.70 8.70 16.42
C GLY A 400 1.21 8.31 17.80
N LEU A 401 0.47 8.64 18.86
CA LEU A 401 0.77 8.20 20.23
C LEU A 401 0.81 6.67 20.36
N ASP A 402 -0.18 5.95 19.82
CA ASP A 402 -0.20 4.48 19.81
C ASP A 402 1.01 3.89 19.05
N ASN A 403 1.36 4.50 17.91
CA ASN A 403 2.51 4.10 17.11
C ASN A 403 3.82 4.33 17.87
N LEU A 404 3.95 5.46 18.55
CA LEU A 404 5.11 5.81 19.35
C LEU A 404 5.28 4.87 20.53
N GLU A 405 4.19 4.47 21.21
CA GLU A 405 4.24 3.44 22.26
C GLU A 405 4.81 2.12 21.73
N ILE A 406 4.34 1.67 20.56
CA ILE A 406 4.88 0.47 19.90
C ILE A 406 6.37 0.65 19.59
N PHE A 407 6.75 1.77 18.98
CA PHE A 407 8.15 2.03 18.61
C PHE A 407 9.07 2.08 19.83
N THR A 408 8.66 2.70 20.94
CA THR A 408 9.50 2.78 22.15
C THR A 408 9.82 1.42 22.77
N ASN A 409 9.03 0.39 22.46
CA ASN A 409 9.27 -0.97 22.91
C ASN A 409 10.09 -1.80 21.90
N LEU A 410 10.44 -1.24 20.73
CA LEU A 410 11.29 -1.93 19.77
C LEU A 410 12.75 -1.91 20.23
N PRO A 411 13.41 -3.07 20.37
CA PRO A 411 14.85 -3.10 20.63
C PRO A 411 15.62 -2.56 19.42
N ASN A 412 16.83 -2.05 19.69
CA ASN A 412 17.76 -1.52 18.68
C ASN A 412 17.22 -0.32 17.86
N LEU A 413 16.18 0.37 18.34
CA LEU A 413 15.65 1.56 17.70
C LEU A 413 16.60 2.76 17.91
N LEU A 414 17.05 3.37 16.80
CA LEU A 414 17.96 4.52 16.78
C LEU A 414 17.23 5.86 16.88
N ALA A 415 16.09 5.99 16.20
CA ALA A 415 15.26 7.19 16.20
C ALA A 415 13.87 6.91 15.60
N VAL A 416 12.92 7.82 15.84
CA VAL A 416 11.62 7.88 15.17
C VAL A 416 11.57 9.09 14.25
N PHE A 417 11.30 8.90 12.97
CA PHE A 417 11.01 9.98 12.03
C PHE A 417 9.51 10.30 12.05
N SER A 418 9.15 11.57 11.93
CA SER A 418 7.76 12.01 11.84
C SER A 418 7.29 12.24 10.39
N GLY A 419 5.97 12.28 10.21
CA GLY A 419 5.31 12.73 8.99
C GLY A 419 5.11 14.24 8.90
N ILE A 420 4.10 14.66 8.13
CA ILE A 420 3.80 16.06 7.83
C ILE A 420 2.94 16.75 8.91
N SER A 421 2.26 15.97 9.75
CA SER A 421 1.20 16.45 10.63
C SER A 421 1.76 17.05 11.92
N SER A 422 1.88 18.38 11.98
CA SER A 422 2.26 19.06 13.24
C SER A 422 1.34 18.73 14.43
N PRO A 423 0.01 18.61 14.29
CA PRO A 423 -0.84 18.21 15.41
C PRO A 423 -0.51 16.82 16.00
N VAL A 424 -0.04 15.87 15.18
CA VAL A 424 0.39 14.55 15.66
C VAL A 424 1.66 14.70 16.50
N VAL A 425 2.70 15.33 15.93
CA VAL A 425 3.98 15.53 16.62
C VAL A 425 3.82 16.31 17.93
N LEU A 426 2.96 17.34 17.94
CA LEU A 426 2.67 18.12 19.15
C LEU A 426 2.05 17.27 20.26
N ALA A 427 1.19 16.30 19.92
CA ALA A 427 0.60 15.39 20.89
C ALA A 427 1.63 14.38 21.45
N GLU A 428 2.63 14.03 20.64
CA GLU A 428 3.69 13.07 21.00
C GLU A 428 4.77 13.65 21.91
N LEU A 429 4.93 14.98 21.97
CA LEU A 429 6.03 15.64 22.69
C LEU A 429 6.17 15.19 24.15
N ASP A 430 5.07 15.12 24.91
CA ASP A 430 5.17 14.77 26.32
C ASP A 430 5.56 13.29 26.50
N TYR A 431 5.07 12.39 25.64
CA TYR A 431 5.41 10.97 25.68
C TYR A 431 6.86 10.71 25.23
N LEU A 432 7.29 11.31 24.11
CA LEU A 432 8.63 11.09 23.56
C LEU A 432 9.72 11.57 24.53
N HIS A 433 9.52 12.72 25.19
CA HIS A 433 10.51 13.24 26.14
C HIS A 433 10.54 12.42 27.43
N LYS A 434 9.38 11.98 27.93
CA LYS A 434 9.29 11.09 29.10
C LYS A 434 10.06 9.79 28.87
N ASN A 435 9.99 9.24 27.66
CA ASN A 435 10.64 7.99 27.28
C ASN A 435 12.02 8.19 26.64
N LYS A 436 12.55 9.43 26.61
CA LYS A 436 13.84 9.78 25.99
C LYS A 436 13.97 9.32 24.53
N THR A 437 12.86 9.35 23.81
CA THR A 437 12.77 8.91 22.42
C THR A 437 13.23 10.01 21.48
N LEU A 438 14.31 9.76 20.74
CA LEU A 438 14.85 10.69 19.76
C LEU A 438 13.91 10.77 18.54
N MET A 439 13.39 11.96 18.26
CA MET A 439 12.50 12.22 17.13
C MET A 439 13.15 13.14 16.09
N LEU A 440 13.09 12.74 14.82
CA LEU A 440 13.62 13.48 13.69
C LEU A 440 12.49 13.95 12.78
N ILE A 441 12.45 15.25 12.47
CA ILE A 441 11.32 15.89 11.78
C ILE A 441 11.76 16.33 10.38
N PRO A 442 11.34 15.63 9.30
CA PRO A 442 11.60 16.06 7.94
C PRO A 442 10.57 17.07 7.40
N TRP A 443 9.39 17.18 8.03
CA TRP A 443 8.27 17.96 7.45
C TRP A 443 7.46 18.81 8.44
N ALA A 444 7.05 18.29 9.60
CA ALA A 444 6.15 19.04 10.49
C ALA A 444 6.73 20.42 10.91
N ALA A 445 5.98 21.50 10.70
CA ALA A 445 6.52 22.87 10.69
C ALA A 445 6.25 23.69 11.96
N ALA A 446 5.31 23.26 12.81
CA ALA A 446 4.91 24.04 13.99
C ALA A 446 6.10 24.39 14.90
N THR A 447 6.29 25.68 15.20
CA THR A 447 7.40 26.17 16.03
C THR A 447 7.45 25.50 17.42
N PRO A 448 6.31 25.25 18.11
CA PRO A 448 6.32 24.60 19.40
C PRO A 448 6.82 23.15 19.40
N ILE A 449 7.00 22.50 18.24
CA ILE A 449 7.58 21.15 18.16
C ILE A 449 9.02 21.15 18.69
N VAL A 450 9.82 22.13 18.25
CA VAL A 450 11.24 22.27 18.60
C VAL A 450 11.47 23.34 19.67
N SER A 451 10.58 24.32 19.79
CA SER A 451 10.58 25.30 20.89
C SER A 451 9.58 24.89 21.97
N ASN A 452 9.73 23.64 22.44
CA ASN A 452 8.87 23.06 23.47
C ASN A 452 9.42 23.34 24.88
N LYS A 453 8.66 22.93 25.90
CA LYS A 453 8.98 23.14 27.34
C LYS A 453 10.04 22.17 27.89
N HIS A 454 10.50 21.19 27.12
CA HIS A 454 11.30 20.07 27.62
C HIS A 454 12.79 20.35 27.54
N SER A 455 13.52 19.91 28.56
CA SER A 455 14.97 19.96 28.62
C SER A 455 15.52 18.70 29.30
N PRO A 456 16.41 17.93 28.67
CA PRO A 456 16.90 18.12 27.29
C PRO A 456 15.78 17.88 26.25
N ASN A 457 15.88 18.58 25.12
CA ASN A 457 14.96 18.40 24.00
C ASN A 457 15.42 17.23 23.12
N TYR A 458 14.49 16.32 22.81
CA TYR A 458 14.72 15.09 22.03
C TYR A 458 14.24 15.20 20.58
N VAL A 459 13.88 16.40 20.12
CA VAL A 459 13.39 16.64 18.77
C VAL A 459 14.40 17.45 17.97
N PHE A 460 14.76 16.99 16.77
CA PHE A 460 15.60 17.69 15.79
C PHE A 460 14.92 17.75 14.44
N ARG A 461 15.12 18.84 13.70
CA ARG A 461 14.33 19.12 12.49
C ARG A 461 15.18 19.63 11.33
N VAL A 462 15.01 19.02 10.17
CA VAL A 462 15.36 19.60 8.86
C VAL A 462 14.03 19.88 8.17
N SER A 463 13.47 21.05 8.43
CA SER A 463 12.16 21.44 7.91
C SER A 463 11.90 22.93 8.14
N VAL A 464 10.74 23.40 7.69
CA VAL A 464 10.31 24.78 7.97
C VAL A 464 9.99 24.94 9.44
N ARG A 465 10.29 26.13 9.96
CA ARG A 465 9.80 26.61 11.25
C ARG A 465 8.79 27.71 10.98
N ASP A 466 7.57 27.58 11.50
CA ASP A 466 6.50 28.57 11.28
C ASP A 466 6.91 30.00 11.68
N GLU A 467 7.77 30.18 12.70
CA GLU A 467 8.29 31.50 13.09
C GLU A 467 9.14 32.14 11.99
N TYR A 468 9.95 31.36 11.28
CA TYR A 468 10.75 31.85 10.15
C TYR A 468 9.89 31.99 8.88
N ALA A 469 8.93 31.07 8.69
CA ALA A 469 7.98 31.13 7.59
C ALA A 469 7.08 32.35 7.68
N ALA A 470 6.69 32.77 8.89
CA ALA A 470 5.83 33.93 9.09
C ALA A 470 6.45 35.20 8.50
N ASP A 471 7.73 35.47 8.78
CA ASP A 471 8.45 36.59 8.17
C ASP A 471 8.51 36.44 6.66
N PHE A 472 8.93 35.27 6.16
CA PHE A 472 9.07 35.01 4.73
C PHE A 472 7.75 35.16 3.94
N LEU A 473 6.67 34.57 4.44
CA LEU A 473 5.33 34.67 3.84
C LEU A 473 4.81 36.10 3.89
N LEU A 474 5.06 36.83 4.98
CA LEU A 474 4.68 38.22 5.10
C LEU A 474 5.46 39.10 4.12
N ASP A 475 6.76 38.88 3.95
CA ASP A 475 7.56 39.62 2.96
C ASP A 475 7.00 39.42 1.55
N GLY A 476 6.75 38.18 1.14
CA GLY A 476 6.15 37.89 -0.16
C GLY A 476 4.73 38.46 -0.33
N ALA A 477 3.96 38.58 0.76
CA ALA A 477 2.65 39.23 0.73
C ALA A 477 2.78 40.75 0.56
N LEU A 478 3.70 41.39 1.28
CA LEU A 478 3.90 42.84 1.26
C LEU A 478 4.54 43.34 -0.05
N GLU A 479 5.23 42.48 -0.79
CA GLU A 479 5.64 42.74 -2.18
C GLU A 479 4.44 42.93 -3.13
N VAL A 480 3.29 42.33 -2.79
CA VAL A 480 2.05 42.45 -3.56
C VAL A 480 1.20 43.61 -3.04
N SER A 481 0.86 43.62 -1.75
CA SER A 481 0.01 44.66 -1.15
C SER A 481 0.13 44.70 0.37
N GLN A 482 -0.16 45.87 0.96
CA GLN A 482 -0.33 46.07 2.40
C GLN A 482 -1.70 45.57 2.90
N ASN A 483 -2.68 45.36 2.01
CA ASN A 483 -4.02 44.87 2.33
C ASN A 483 -4.02 43.34 2.43
N VAL A 484 -3.33 42.83 3.46
CA VAL A 484 -3.16 41.40 3.70
C VAL A 484 -4.38 40.83 4.43
N GLY A 485 -4.76 39.60 4.11
CA GLY A 485 -5.72 38.79 4.87
C GLY A 485 -5.14 37.42 5.20
N PHE A 486 -5.55 36.83 6.32
CA PHE A 486 -5.09 35.48 6.70
C PHE A 486 -6.23 34.47 6.57
N LEU A 487 -5.95 33.33 5.94
CA LEU A 487 -6.86 32.18 5.90
C LEU A 487 -6.13 30.95 6.44
N LEU A 488 -6.44 30.56 7.67
CA LEU A 488 -5.65 29.62 8.46
C LEU A 488 -6.49 28.42 8.92
N VAL A 489 -5.90 27.22 8.85
CA VAL A 489 -6.53 26.02 9.40
C VAL A 489 -6.65 26.10 10.93
N ASN A 490 -7.80 25.68 11.46
CA ASN A 490 -8.11 25.74 12.89
C ASN A 490 -7.53 24.54 13.66
N ASN A 491 -6.21 24.48 13.78
CA ASN A 491 -5.51 23.46 14.57
C ASN A 491 -4.15 24.00 15.10
N GLY A 492 -3.39 23.15 15.80
CA GLY A 492 -2.09 23.53 16.37
C GLY A 492 -1.10 24.16 15.35
N TRP A 493 -1.14 23.74 14.09
CA TRP A 493 -0.29 24.31 13.04
C TRP A 493 -0.73 25.71 12.61
N GLY A 494 -2.03 25.92 12.38
CA GLY A 494 -2.54 27.25 12.04
C GLY A 494 -2.43 28.24 13.20
N ARG A 495 -2.54 27.79 14.46
CA ARG A 495 -2.26 28.63 15.65
C ARG A 495 -0.78 29.03 15.72
N SER A 496 0.14 28.11 15.44
CA SER A 496 1.57 28.39 15.38
C SER A 496 1.91 29.43 14.29
N ASN A 497 1.31 29.31 13.11
CA ASN A 497 1.43 30.32 12.04
C ASN A 497 0.85 31.67 12.43
N TYR A 498 -0.36 31.71 13.00
CA TYR A 498 -0.96 32.97 13.47
C TYR A 498 -0.06 33.69 14.46
N ASN A 499 0.49 32.98 15.45
CA ASN A 499 1.38 33.58 16.44
C ASN A 499 2.66 34.15 15.81
N GLY A 500 3.25 33.45 14.85
CA GLY A 500 4.41 33.94 14.10
C GLY A 500 4.09 35.19 13.29
N LEU A 501 2.99 35.16 12.52
CA LEU A 501 2.54 36.28 11.70
C LEU A 501 2.17 37.49 12.57
N GLU A 502 1.42 37.29 13.65
CA GLU A 502 1.03 38.35 14.58
C GLU A 502 2.27 39.03 15.20
N LYS A 503 3.26 38.23 15.62
CA LYS A 503 4.54 38.72 16.14
C LYS A 503 5.28 39.55 15.09
N SER A 504 5.40 39.06 13.85
CA SER A 504 6.08 39.77 12.77
C SER A 504 5.38 41.09 12.41
N MET A 505 4.04 41.08 12.30
CA MET A 505 3.24 42.29 12.07
C MET A 505 3.46 43.33 13.18
N LYS A 506 3.41 42.92 14.46
CA LYS A 506 3.68 43.81 15.60
C LYS A 506 5.08 44.38 15.59
N GLN A 507 6.10 43.57 15.29
CA GLN A 507 7.50 44.01 15.20
C GLN A 507 7.71 45.03 14.07
N ARG A 508 6.99 44.87 12.95
CA ARG A 508 7.00 45.77 11.79
C ARG A 508 6.05 46.97 11.94
N LYS A 509 5.33 47.07 13.06
CA LYS A 509 4.32 48.11 13.34
C LYS A 509 3.21 48.17 12.29
N LEU A 510 2.84 47.03 11.72
CA LEU A 510 1.74 46.87 10.77
C LEU A 510 0.43 46.55 11.51
N PRO A 511 -0.73 47.01 10.99
CA PRO A 511 -2.03 46.67 11.57
C PRO A 511 -2.34 45.18 11.43
N LEU A 512 -2.94 44.56 12.44
CA LEU A 512 -3.33 43.15 12.34
C LEU A 512 -4.42 42.96 11.28
N PRO A 513 -4.24 42.00 10.35
CA PRO A 513 -5.18 41.79 9.26
C PRO A 513 -6.41 41.02 9.73
N HIS A 514 -7.44 41.01 8.89
CA HIS A 514 -8.60 40.14 9.11
C HIS A 514 -8.19 38.68 8.95
N VAL A 515 -8.68 37.82 9.86
CA VAL A 515 -8.35 36.40 9.90
C VAL A 515 -9.61 35.57 9.75
N GLU A 516 -9.61 34.69 8.75
CA GLU A 516 -10.60 33.65 8.57
C GLU A 516 -10.02 32.30 8.97
N TRP A 517 -10.82 31.53 9.72
CA TRP A 517 -10.46 30.19 10.16
C TRP A 517 -11.31 29.15 9.43
N PHE A 518 -10.71 28.03 9.08
CA PHE A 518 -11.42 26.88 8.52
C PHE A 518 -11.02 25.58 9.23
N ASP A 519 -11.97 24.65 9.33
CA ASP A 519 -11.73 23.35 9.93
C ASP A 519 -11.25 22.33 8.89
N TRP A 520 -10.60 21.28 9.34
CA TRP A 520 -10.17 20.19 8.45
C TRP A 520 -11.39 19.52 7.82
N GLY A 521 -11.33 19.26 6.51
CA GLY A 521 -12.46 18.75 5.73
C GLY A 521 -13.42 19.82 5.20
N GLU A 522 -13.19 21.11 5.48
CA GLU A 522 -13.98 22.24 4.99
C GLU A 522 -14.33 22.08 3.51
N ARG A 523 -15.63 22.19 3.19
CA ARG A 523 -16.15 21.92 1.84
C ARG A 523 -16.43 23.18 1.05
N ASP A 524 -16.72 24.29 1.73
CA ASP A 524 -17.06 25.54 1.10
C ASP A 524 -16.24 26.71 1.67
N PHE A 525 -15.52 27.39 0.78
CA PHE A 525 -14.70 28.55 1.12
C PHE A 525 -15.35 29.87 0.74
N LYS A 526 -16.51 29.87 0.06
CA LYS A 526 -17.11 31.09 -0.49
C LYS A 526 -17.35 32.15 0.59
N GLY A 527 -17.97 31.78 1.71
CA GLY A 527 -18.27 32.75 2.77
C GLY A 527 -17.02 33.40 3.36
N LYS A 528 -15.93 32.64 3.52
CA LYS A 528 -14.65 33.13 4.05
C LYS A 528 -13.94 34.03 3.05
N ILE A 529 -13.95 33.64 1.77
CA ILE A 529 -13.43 34.47 0.66
C ILE A 529 -14.20 35.78 0.56
N ASP A 530 -15.54 35.74 0.57
CA ASP A 530 -16.39 36.93 0.54
C ASP A 530 -16.08 37.87 1.72
N ALA A 531 -15.81 37.32 2.91
CA ALA A 531 -15.45 38.11 4.09
C ALA A 531 -14.12 38.84 3.92
N LEU A 532 -13.11 38.20 3.31
CA LEU A 532 -11.82 38.81 2.99
C LEU A 532 -11.96 39.88 1.90
N VAL A 533 -12.64 39.56 0.80
CA VAL A 533 -12.84 40.47 -0.35
C VAL A 533 -13.64 41.71 0.05
N LYS A 534 -14.67 41.58 0.89
CA LYS A 534 -15.44 42.73 1.43
C LYS A 534 -14.60 43.72 2.22
N ARG A 535 -13.39 43.33 2.64
CA ARG A 535 -12.42 44.17 3.34
C ARG A 535 -11.31 44.68 2.45
N ASN A 536 -11.46 44.56 1.13
CA ASN A 536 -10.47 44.94 0.13
C ASN A 536 -9.12 44.22 0.33
N VAL A 537 -9.14 42.96 0.80
CA VAL A 537 -7.93 42.13 0.84
C VAL A 537 -7.46 41.86 -0.58
N GLU A 538 -6.20 42.20 -0.87
CA GLU A 538 -5.57 42.05 -2.19
C GLU A 538 -4.55 40.89 -2.22
N VAL A 539 -4.09 40.44 -1.04
CA VAL A 539 -3.22 39.28 -0.89
C VAL A 539 -3.63 38.45 0.33
N ILE A 540 -3.74 37.13 0.14
CA ILE A 540 -4.13 36.18 1.18
C ILE A 540 -2.93 35.32 1.54
N ILE A 541 -2.53 35.35 2.82
CA ILE A 541 -1.64 34.33 3.37
C ILE A 541 -2.47 33.09 3.72
N PHE A 542 -2.20 31.99 3.02
CA PHE A 542 -2.94 30.73 3.20
C PHE A 542 -2.10 29.70 3.94
N VAL A 543 -2.68 29.11 4.99
CA VAL A 543 -2.11 27.98 5.73
C VAL A 543 -3.11 26.84 5.76
N GLY A 544 -2.91 25.87 4.88
CA GLY A 544 -3.78 24.72 4.71
C GLY A 544 -3.15 23.62 3.88
N ASN A 545 -3.84 22.48 3.83
CA ASN A 545 -3.40 21.29 3.12
C ASN A 545 -4.06 21.19 1.73
N GLN A 546 -3.59 20.25 0.92
CA GLN A 546 -3.99 20.03 -0.48
C GLN A 546 -5.50 19.89 -0.72
N VAL A 547 -6.25 19.28 0.21
CA VAL A 547 -7.70 19.04 0.03
C VAL A 547 -8.48 20.33 0.14
N GLU A 548 -8.28 21.05 1.23
CA GLU A 548 -8.90 22.35 1.48
C GLU A 548 -8.37 23.41 0.51
N GLY A 549 -7.05 23.40 0.26
CA GLY A 549 -6.39 24.29 -0.69
C GLY A 549 -6.94 24.14 -2.12
N GLY A 550 -7.21 22.92 -2.57
CA GLY A 550 -7.86 22.68 -3.87
C GLY A 550 -9.23 23.35 -3.97
N LYS A 551 -10.08 23.17 -2.96
CA LYS A 551 -11.41 23.80 -2.91
C LYS A 551 -11.30 25.32 -2.80
N PHE A 552 -10.37 25.81 -1.99
CA PHE A 552 -10.09 27.24 -1.83
C PHE A 552 -9.67 27.88 -3.16
N VAL A 553 -8.68 27.32 -3.86
CA VAL A 553 -8.20 27.86 -5.15
C VAL A 553 -9.29 27.76 -6.23
N GLN A 554 -10.08 26.68 -6.25
CA GLN A 554 -11.24 26.56 -7.13
C GLN A 554 -12.33 27.63 -6.85
N ALA A 555 -12.55 28.00 -5.59
CA ALA A 555 -13.47 29.05 -5.22
C ALA A 555 -12.91 30.44 -5.57
N MET A 556 -11.62 30.68 -5.35
CA MET A 556 -10.92 31.91 -5.74
C MET A 556 -10.99 32.15 -7.26
N ALA A 557 -10.81 31.10 -8.06
CA ALA A 557 -10.86 31.18 -9.53
C ALA A 557 -12.23 31.58 -10.12
N LYS A 558 -13.28 31.68 -9.28
CA LYS A 558 -14.62 32.19 -9.66
C LYS A 558 -14.75 33.70 -9.50
N LEU A 559 -13.81 34.36 -8.82
CA LEU A 559 -13.77 35.82 -8.72
C LEU A 559 -13.29 36.42 -10.06
N ASP A 560 -13.80 37.61 -10.39
CA ASP A 560 -13.35 38.33 -11.58
C ASP A 560 -11.88 38.79 -11.43
N THR A 561 -11.52 39.24 -10.22
CA THR A 561 -10.16 39.64 -9.84
C THR A 561 -9.77 38.96 -8.53
N PRO A 562 -9.27 37.71 -8.58
CA PRO A 562 -8.88 37.00 -7.37
C PRO A 562 -7.66 37.65 -6.70
N PRO A 563 -7.66 37.83 -5.35
CA PRO A 563 -6.46 38.19 -4.59
C PRO A 563 -5.30 37.21 -4.85
N VAL A 564 -4.06 37.71 -4.79
CA VAL A 564 -2.87 36.85 -4.85
C VAL A 564 -2.83 35.95 -3.62
N VAL A 565 -2.42 34.70 -3.80
CA VAL A 565 -2.29 33.73 -2.70
C VAL A 565 -0.81 33.46 -2.42
N VAL A 566 -0.37 33.84 -1.22
CA VAL A 566 0.93 33.47 -0.68
C VAL A 566 0.73 32.33 0.31
N SER A 567 1.05 31.12 -0.11
CA SER A 567 0.73 29.90 0.63
C SER A 567 1.95 29.35 1.37
N HIS A 568 1.70 28.85 2.58
CA HIS A 568 2.60 27.87 3.18
C HIS A 568 2.62 26.57 2.35
N TRP A 569 3.66 25.76 2.50
CA TRP A 569 3.87 24.55 1.72
C TRP A 569 2.84 23.41 1.85
N GLY A 570 1.88 23.47 2.78
CA GLY A 570 0.96 22.35 3.03
C GLY A 570 0.05 22.06 1.83
N ILE A 571 -0.20 23.08 1.00
CA ILE A 571 -1.06 22.99 -0.18
C ILE A 571 -0.51 22.03 -1.25
N THR A 572 0.79 21.74 -1.25
CA THR A 572 1.47 21.06 -2.37
C THR A 572 1.37 19.55 -2.37
N GLY A 573 0.70 18.96 -1.38
CA GLY A 573 0.58 17.51 -1.23
C GLY A 573 -0.21 16.83 -2.36
N SER A 574 0.19 15.61 -2.68
CA SER A 574 -0.52 14.67 -3.55
C SER A 574 -0.94 15.27 -4.92
N ASN A 575 -2.16 15.04 -5.39
CA ASN A 575 -2.62 15.46 -6.73
C ASN A 575 -3.20 16.88 -6.75
N PHE A 576 -2.79 17.78 -5.85
CA PHE A 576 -3.31 19.16 -5.79
C PHE A 576 -3.20 19.87 -7.15
N ALA A 577 -2.01 19.82 -7.74
CA ALA A 577 -1.70 20.52 -8.99
C ALA A 577 -2.58 20.03 -10.14
N GLU A 578 -2.71 18.71 -10.28
CA GLU A 578 -3.55 18.08 -11.29
C GLU A 578 -5.03 18.44 -11.11
N LYS A 579 -5.56 18.31 -9.89
CA LYS A 579 -6.97 18.59 -9.57
C LYS A 579 -7.33 20.07 -9.66
N SER A 580 -6.34 20.96 -9.54
CA SER A 580 -6.53 22.41 -9.51
C SER A 580 -6.04 23.11 -10.77
N ARG A 581 -5.56 22.37 -11.79
CA ARG A 581 -4.92 22.93 -13.00
C ARG A 581 -5.66 24.14 -13.59
N ARG A 582 -6.95 24.00 -13.89
CA ARG A 582 -7.77 25.10 -14.47
C ARG A 582 -7.92 26.30 -13.54
N ALA A 583 -7.92 26.07 -12.24
CA ALA A 583 -8.04 27.15 -11.26
C ALA A 583 -6.70 27.89 -11.10
N LEU A 584 -5.59 27.16 -11.19
CA LEU A 584 -4.22 27.72 -11.15
C LEU A 584 -3.90 28.60 -12.37
N GLU A 585 -4.61 28.46 -13.49
CA GLU A 585 -4.51 29.40 -14.62
C GLU A 585 -5.05 30.81 -14.30
N LYS A 586 -5.91 30.93 -13.28
CA LYS A 586 -6.56 32.19 -12.89
C LYS A 586 -6.07 32.76 -11.56
N VAL A 587 -5.50 31.93 -10.70
CA VAL A 587 -5.08 32.30 -9.35
C VAL A 587 -3.56 32.38 -9.32
N ASP A 588 -3.01 33.57 -9.03
CA ASP A 588 -1.58 33.73 -8.71
C ASP A 588 -1.31 33.06 -7.36
N LEU A 589 -0.84 31.80 -7.41
CA LEU A 589 -0.45 31.02 -6.25
C LEU A 589 1.07 30.95 -6.16
N ARG A 590 1.61 31.54 -5.08
CA ARG A 590 3.02 31.48 -4.70
C ARG A 590 3.14 30.63 -3.45
N VAL A 591 4.00 29.63 -3.47
CA VAL A 591 4.09 28.64 -2.39
C VAL A 591 5.49 28.62 -1.83
N LEU A 592 5.60 28.72 -0.50
CA LEU A 592 6.86 28.50 0.20
C LEU A 592 7.39 27.09 -0.11
N GLN A 593 8.66 26.98 -0.45
CA GLN A 593 9.43 25.73 -0.54
C GLN A 593 10.80 25.91 0.10
N THR A 594 11.45 24.80 0.44
CA THR A 594 12.86 24.76 0.90
C THR A 594 13.79 24.16 -0.14
N PHE A 595 13.23 23.36 -1.06
CA PHE A 595 14.04 22.56 -1.97
C PHE A 595 13.30 22.23 -3.26
N SER A 596 14.04 22.22 -4.37
CA SER A 596 13.61 21.65 -5.64
C SER A 596 14.80 20.96 -6.31
N PHE A 597 14.55 19.82 -6.96
CA PHE A 597 15.53 19.18 -7.84
C PHE A 597 15.66 19.89 -9.19
N ILE A 598 14.67 20.72 -9.56
CA ILE A 598 14.63 21.48 -10.81
C ILE A 598 15.59 22.67 -10.72
N ASN A 599 16.41 22.86 -11.76
CA ASN A 599 17.36 23.97 -11.89
C ASN A 599 18.42 24.11 -10.77
N LYS A 600 18.68 23.03 -10.01
CA LYS A 600 19.70 23.01 -8.96
C LYS A 600 20.96 22.28 -9.41
N ASN A 601 22.10 22.94 -9.30
CA ASN A 601 23.43 22.35 -9.54
C ASN A 601 24.04 21.88 -8.20
N ASN A 602 23.61 20.71 -7.70
CA ASN A 602 24.25 20.04 -6.56
C ASN A 602 24.59 18.59 -6.95
N PRO A 603 25.89 18.21 -7.05
CA PRO A 603 26.29 16.85 -7.42
C PRO A 603 25.72 15.76 -6.52
N THR A 604 25.53 16.03 -5.21
CA THR A 604 24.91 15.09 -4.28
C THR A 604 23.42 14.89 -4.61
N ALA A 605 22.73 15.98 -4.97
CA ALA A 605 21.33 15.92 -5.39
C ALA A 605 21.15 15.16 -6.71
N ASP A 606 22.03 15.38 -7.69
CA ASP A 606 21.95 14.67 -8.98
C ASP A 606 22.22 13.17 -8.83
N LYS A 607 23.17 12.77 -7.95
CA LYS A 607 23.36 11.35 -7.59
C LYS A 607 22.11 10.75 -6.96
N LEU A 608 21.47 11.47 -6.04
CA LEU A 608 20.23 11.02 -5.42
C LEU A 608 19.11 10.86 -6.45
N VAL A 609 18.97 11.80 -7.38
CA VAL A 609 17.97 11.74 -8.48
C VAL A 609 18.18 10.49 -9.33
N THR A 610 19.41 10.18 -9.75
CA THR A 610 19.70 8.96 -10.51
C THR A 610 19.30 7.71 -9.73
N ARG A 611 19.69 7.61 -8.46
CA ARG A 611 19.31 6.48 -7.60
C ARG A 611 17.79 6.38 -7.41
N TYR A 612 17.11 7.50 -7.27
CA TYR A 612 15.66 7.55 -7.15
C TYR A 612 14.99 7.01 -8.42
N HIS A 613 15.47 7.41 -9.59
CA HIS A 613 15.00 6.92 -10.88
C HIS A 613 15.19 5.40 -11.02
N ASP A 614 16.37 4.90 -10.69
CA ASP A 614 16.67 3.47 -10.73
C ASP A 614 15.81 2.67 -9.75
N ARG A 615 15.66 3.15 -8.52
CA ARG A 615 14.97 2.44 -7.42
C ARG A 615 13.45 2.42 -7.55
N TYR A 616 12.87 3.53 -8.01
CA TYR A 616 11.42 3.75 -8.06
C TYR A 616 10.86 3.80 -9.47
N ASN A 617 11.67 3.49 -10.49
CA ASN A 617 11.29 3.45 -11.90
C ASN A 617 10.63 4.76 -12.38
N THR A 618 11.29 5.87 -12.08
CA THR A 618 10.89 7.21 -12.54
C THR A 618 11.92 7.72 -13.56
N LYS A 619 11.59 8.77 -14.34
CA LYS A 619 12.43 9.23 -15.46
C LYS A 619 12.79 10.71 -15.41
N HIS A 620 11.92 11.53 -14.82
CA HIS A 620 12.05 12.97 -14.80
C HIS A 620 12.10 13.48 -13.37
N LYS A 621 12.86 14.57 -13.12
CA LYS A 621 12.92 15.21 -11.80
C LYS A 621 11.53 15.63 -11.27
N THR A 622 10.59 15.88 -12.16
CA THR A 622 9.17 16.17 -11.86
C THR A 622 8.38 14.96 -11.36
N ASP A 623 8.87 13.74 -11.57
CA ASP A 623 8.26 12.51 -11.05
C ASP A 623 8.54 12.32 -9.55
N ILE A 624 9.51 13.05 -9.00
CA ILE A 624 9.83 13.04 -7.58
C ILE A 624 8.79 13.88 -6.85
N VAL A 625 7.72 13.21 -6.40
CA VAL A 625 6.65 13.84 -5.63
C VAL A 625 7.22 14.35 -4.30
N ALA A 626 6.78 15.55 -3.89
CA ALA A 626 7.14 16.13 -2.60
C ALA A 626 8.66 16.14 -2.34
N PRO A 627 9.46 16.82 -3.18
CA PRO A 627 10.92 16.71 -3.20
C PRO A 627 11.57 17.11 -1.87
N SER A 628 11.01 18.10 -1.16
CA SER A 628 11.46 18.51 0.18
C SER A 628 11.40 17.36 1.18
N GLY A 629 10.31 16.57 1.19
CA GLY A 629 10.18 15.41 2.09
C GLY A 629 11.25 14.34 1.83
N THR A 630 11.55 14.08 0.56
CA THR A 630 12.63 13.15 0.18
C THR A 630 14.00 13.67 0.61
N ALA A 631 14.34 14.92 0.26
CA ALA A 631 15.66 15.50 0.52
C ALA A 631 15.93 15.70 2.01
N HIS A 632 14.95 16.20 2.77
CA HIS A 632 15.10 16.43 4.21
C HIS A 632 15.27 15.11 4.98
N ALA A 633 14.46 14.10 4.65
CA ALA A 633 14.53 12.81 5.33
C ALA A 633 15.85 12.08 5.00
N TYR A 634 16.33 12.21 3.76
CA TYR A 634 17.63 11.72 3.35
C TYR A 634 18.78 12.35 4.13
N ASP A 635 18.81 13.69 4.21
CA ASP A 635 19.85 14.43 4.94
C ASP A 635 19.80 14.10 6.45
N LEU A 636 18.60 14.05 7.06
CA LEU A 636 18.42 13.68 8.47
C LEU A 636 18.91 12.27 8.78
N MET A 637 18.66 11.30 7.89
CA MET A 637 19.10 9.92 8.09
C MET A 637 20.63 9.80 8.07
N HIS A 638 21.31 10.56 7.20
CA HIS A 638 22.77 10.63 7.19
C HIS A 638 23.33 11.37 8.41
N MET A 639 22.67 12.43 8.89
CA MET A 639 23.06 13.07 10.16
C MET A 639 22.88 12.11 11.34
N LEU A 640 21.80 11.33 11.37
CA LEU A 640 21.58 10.28 12.37
C LEU A 640 22.68 9.22 12.32
N ALA A 641 23.08 8.78 11.12
CA ALA A 641 24.17 7.84 10.92
C ALA A 641 25.49 8.36 11.50
N ILE A 642 25.86 9.60 11.17
CA ILE A 642 27.08 10.25 11.72
C ILE A 642 27.04 10.29 13.25
N ALA A 643 25.92 10.71 13.82
CA ALA A 643 25.77 10.79 15.27
C ALA A 643 25.77 9.41 15.94
N THR A 644 25.19 8.40 15.30
CA THR A 644 25.17 7.02 15.80
C THR A 644 26.58 6.41 15.84
N GLU A 645 27.35 6.58 14.76
CA GLU A 645 28.75 6.11 14.72
C GLU A 645 29.61 6.79 15.78
N LYS A 646 29.47 8.12 15.94
CA LYS A 646 30.20 8.85 16.99
C LYS A 646 29.81 8.42 18.40
N ALA A 647 28.52 8.15 18.64
CA ALA A 647 28.04 7.68 19.93
C ALA A 647 28.59 6.28 20.26
N GLY A 648 28.94 5.49 19.25
CA GLY A 648 29.49 4.13 19.38
C GLY A 648 28.50 3.09 19.90
N LYS A 649 27.25 3.49 20.20
CA LYS A 649 26.18 2.64 20.73
C LYS A 649 24.81 3.12 20.25
N ALA A 650 23.89 2.17 20.08
CA ALA A 650 22.49 2.41 19.71
C ALA A 650 21.67 2.91 20.91
N GLU A 651 22.07 4.02 21.53
CA GLU A 651 21.40 4.63 22.69
C GLU A 651 20.96 6.05 22.34
N MET A 652 19.65 6.27 22.22
CA MET A 652 19.06 7.56 21.81
C MET A 652 19.59 8.78 22.59
N PRO A 653 19.79 8.73 23.93
CA PRO A 653 20.36 9.87 24.66
C PRO A 653 21.78 10.26 24.21
N LEU A 654 22.63 9.28 23.87
CA LEU A 654 24.00 9.53 23.37
C LEU A 654 23.96 10.04 21.94
N ILE A 655 23.13 9.43 21.09
CA ILE A 655 22.96 9.86 19.69
C ILE A 655 22.44 11.31 19.64
N ARG A 656 21.51 11.67 20.54
CA ARG A 656 20.99 13.04 20.72
C ARG A 656 22.12 14.04 21.01
N GLU A 657 23.10 13.66 21.82
CA GLU A 657 24.25 14.52 22.15
C GLU A 657 25.16 14.69 20.93
N GLU A 658 25.45 13.62 20.22
CA GLU A 658 26.31 13.64 19.03
C GLU A 658 25.70 14.38 17.84
N LEU A 659 24.37 14.40 17.70
CA LEU A 659 23.68 15.26 16.72
C LEU A 659 24.02 16.74 16.92
N GLN A 660 24.19 17.19 18.17
CA GLN A 660 24.55 18.57 18.52
C GLN A 660 26.04 18.87 18.27
N GLN A 661 26.86 17.86 18.03
CA GLN A 661 28.30 17.96 17.76
C GLN A 661 28.65 17.81 16.27
N ILE A 662 27.65 17.74 15.38
CA ILE A 662 27.91 17.75 13.93
C ILE A 662 28.43 19.14 13.56
N GLU A 663 29.70 19.23 13.17
CA GLU A 663 30.29 20.51 12.76
C GLU A 663 29.93 20.88 11.33
N GLN A 664 29.99 19.91 10.41
CA GLN A 664 29.67 20.08 9.00
C GLN A 664 29.03 18.81 8.45
N PHE A 665 28.09 18.99 7.52
CA PHE A 665 27.52 17.90 6.74
C PHE A 665 27.16 18.39 5.33
N GLN A 666 27.66 17.72 4.30
CA GLN A 666 27.35 18.02 2.91
C GLN A 666 26.10 17.23 2.48
N GLY A 667 24.94 17.87 2.56
CA GLY A 667 23.66 17.25 2.21
C GLY A 667 23.23 17.50 0.76
N VAL A 668 22.12 16.88 0.41
CA VAL A 668 21.40 17.11 -0.85
C VAL A 668 20.75 18.49 -0.83
N MET A 669 20.17 18.89 0.30
CA MET A 669 19.52 20.19 0.40
C MET A 669 20.56 21.32 0.39
N LYS A 670 21.55 21.27 1.28
CA LYS A 670 22.60 22.28 1.41
C LYS A 670 23.83 21.74 2.13
N ASN A 671 24.86 22.58 2.23
CA ASN A 671 26.00 22.34 3.11
C ASN A 671 25.67 22.88 4.50
N TYR A 672 25.43 21.97 5.44
CA TYR A 672 25.10 22.31 6.82
C TYR A 672 26.37 22.61 7.62
N HIS A 673 26.32 23.66 8.42
CA HIS A 673 27.38 24.04 9.35
C HIS A 673 26.75 24.17 10.74
N ARG A 674 27.13 23.29 11.67
CA ARG A 674 26.50 23.15 12.99
C ARG A 674 24.96 23.14 12.90
N PRO A 675 24.37 22.15 12.18
CA PRO A 675 22.92 22.10 11.96
C PRO A 675 22.12 22.11 13.26
N PHE A 676 22.71 21.60 14.36
CA PHE A 676 22.05 21.55 15.66
C PHE A 676 22.99 22.03 16.77
N SER A 677 22.41 22.49 17.88
CA SER A 677 23.12 22.84 19.11
C SER A 677 22.24 22.66 20.33
N GLY A 678 22.79 22.85 21.54
CA GLY A 678 22.03 22.78 22.80
C GLY A 678 20.81 23.71 22.88
N LYS A 679 20.79 24.80 22.09
CA LYS A 679 19.71 25.79 22.05
C LYS A 679 18.98 25.87 20.70
N HIS A 680 19.43 25.12 19.69
CA HIS A 680 18.93 25.22 18.33
C HIS A 680 18.72 23.82 17.76
N GLN A 681 17.47 23.47 17.49
CA GLN A 681 17.07 22.14 17.02
C GLN A 681 16.54 22.16 15.58
N ASP A 682 16.59 23.30 14.91
CA ASP A 682 16.27 23.45 13.49
C ASP A 682 17.56 23.55 12.70
N ALA A 683 17.71 22.77 11.64
CA ALA A 683 18.86 22.87 10.74
C ALA A 683 18.68 23.93 9.65
N LEU A 684 17.45 24.40 9.47
CA LEU A 684 17.07 25.36 8.44
C LEU A 684 16.72 26.71 9.04
N ASP A 685 17.02 27.76 8.29
CA ASP A 685 16.68 29.13 8.62
C ASP A 685 15.93 29.80 7.46
N ARG A 686 15.54 31.07 7.65
CA ARG A 686 14.76 31.83 6.65
C ARG A 686 15.48 31.95 5.29
N SER A 687 16.81 31.93 5.24
CA SER A 687 17.57 32.04 3.99
C SER A 687 17.46 30.81 3.10
N ASP A 688 17.00 29.68 3.65
CA ASP A 688 16.77 28.45 2.90
C ASP A 688 15.40 28.42 2.21
N TYR A 689 14.55 29.44 2.41
CA TYR A 689 13.17 29.45 1.91
C TYR A 689 13.10 30.18 0.57
N ILE A 690 12.35 29.60 -0.35
CA ILE A 690 12.11 30.15 -1.68
C ILE A 690 10.62 30.14 -1.98
N PHE A 691 10.17 31.03 -2.86
CA PHE A 691 8.84 30.90 -3.47
C PHE A 691 8.92 30.03 -4.71
N ALA A 692 7.89 29.21 -4.90
CA ALA A 692 7.66 28.43 -6.10
C ALA A 692 6.23 28.66 -6.61
N THR A 693 6.03 28.46 -7.90
CA THR A 693 4.71 28.49 -8.53
C THR A 693 4.49 27.25 -9.38
N TYR A 694 3.24 26.94 -9.68
CA TYR A 694 2.89 25.78 -10.51
C TYR A 694 3.00 26.12 -11.99
N HIS A 695 3.82 25.34 -12.72
CA HIS A 695 3.86 25.32 -14.17
C HIS A 695 3.88 23.84 -14.61
N ASP A 696 3.05 23.47 -15.60
CA ASP A 696 2.90 22.08 -16.06
C ASP A 696 2.68 21.03 -14.95
N ASN A 697 1.89 21.39 -13.91
CA ASN A 697 1.64 20.59 -12.70
C ASN A 697 2.86 20.35 -11.78
N ALA A 698 4.02 20.96 -12.06
CA ALA A 698 5.20 20.88 -11.21
C ALA A 698 5.46 22.24 -10.52
N LEU A 699 6.13 22.19 -9.37
CA LEU A 699 6.58 23.41 -8.67
C LEU A 699 7.91 23.87 -9.26
N HIS A 700 7.90 25.07 -9.83
CA HIS A 700 9.09 25.74 -10.33
C HIS A 700 9.43 26.89 -9.38
N PRO A 701 10.70 27.03 -8.96
CA PRO A 701 11.15 28.21 -8.25
C PRO A 701 10.76 29.48 -9.01
N LEU A 702 10.18 30.45 -8.30
CA LEU A 702 9.93 31.79 -8.79
C LEU A 702 11.33 32.44 -8.85
N LYS A 703 11.91 32.56 -10.05
CA LYS A 703 13.33 32.90 -10.34
C LYS A 703 13.99 33.79 -9.26
N ASP A 704 15.26 33.46 -8.93
CA ASP A 704 16.16 34.30 -8.12
C ASP A 704 16.25 35.75 -8.64
#